data_AF-A0A818W1G9-F1
#
_entry.id   AF-A0A818W1G9-F1
#
_cell.length_a   1.000
_cell.length_b   1.000
_cell.length_c   1.000
_cell.angle_alpha   90.00
_cell.angle_beta   90.00
_cell.angle_gamma   90.00
#
_symmetry.space_group_name_H-M   'P 1'
#
loop_
_entity.id
_entity.type
_entity.pdbx_description
1 polymer ?
#
loop_
_entity_poly.entity_id
_entity_poly.type
_entity_poly.pdbx_seq_one_letter_code
_entity_poly.pdbx_strand_id
1 'polypeptide(L)'
;MLKLLFIISIPAIAARDLPGLDYLASGFDALKMISNNEEISSSDRSKFRLFDLRERDGEEYILETINKTQTFNTPSVVQVTTVNMRTRSSVESVSYTYEEFFRSFDPIFSRSLSKLIANPTTDTQQMYYNQIISTFGTHYISSIVIGGVVEMFTQVSSKYQEYYNKKSIEKQMSIGFEYQQAQMSASYNRSFQVSVTTEEFKKNTEIEVKFSPSVMTTPTTKHKQWDIWLDRASSTPVVINRTLSPLTNLLNEYPIEIRRHLNLTIDYYLRNGKLPTIDQLPSVDLRKKRSINNQNILPGLDVVGCGYDIFSLKSKSCLLERTMNDNTTWIDVYDNFTTYKVPDGFFVISTKDMLSMSDTLFFSSLKEFVSESYITNEKDSFGFLGFGAYSDKEEMRTRYQRFYQHKYRMAWTKQQVIWFTLAVATFPAPKLSRIANLAIVGLPTTFDANSTSYEKFQQFFDAYGTHIVVRSDIGGMLWAEDYFESCLITKLTEQWIRREIIKRYWFFGTTRAITETNHKEVSKEYQENSLFQMKIIGGLPSIVPLTGYNWIPTIKDNPSPITYQLQPIYTLLPQGTQREALKQATFYLRSTMANTSNIYIQRLESERSSLPLPQLQCTERRRRRKRLANTNPFSLDLTNARKKLCSIIGS
;
A
#
# COMPACT_ATOMS: atom_id res chain seq x y z
N MET A 1 7.79 15.94 23.33
CA MET A 1 7.87 16.61 22.01
C MET A 1 6.87 15.95 21.07
N LEU A 2 5.78 16.61 20.70
CA LEU A 2 4.82 16.09 19.72
C LEU A 2 5.25 16.63 18.35
N LYS A 3 5.87 15.82 17.49
CA LYS A 3 6.22 16.24 16.12
C LYS A 3 5.01 15.98 15.22
N LEU A 4 4.34 17.05 14.76
CA LEU A 4 3.50 16.96 13.56
C LEU A 4 4.33 17.51 12.40
N LEU A 5 4.61 16.65 11.42
CA LEU A 5 5.26 17.04 10.19
C LEU A 5 4.19 17.38 9.17
N PHE A 6 4.14 18.65 8.76
CA PHE A 6 3.39 19.07 7.58
C PHE A 6 4.38 19.16 6.43
N ILE A 7 4.05 18.60 5.28
CA ILE A 7 4.91 18.64 4.08
C ILE A 7 4.08 19.32 2.99
N ILE A 8 4.55 20.47 2.53
CA ILE A 8 4.01 21.17 1.36
C ILE A 8 5.10 21.16 0.31
N SER A 9 4.84 20.54 -0.84
CA SER A 9 5.82 20.32 -1.90
C SER A 9 5.43 21.02 -3.18
N ILE A 10 6.38 21.75 -3.76
CA ILE A 10 6.19 22.58 -4.95
C ILE A 10 7.04 22.02 -6.10
N PRO A 11 6.51 21.93 -7.33
CA PRO A 11 7.27 21.56 -8.53
C PRO A 11 8.47 22.47 -8.80
N ALA A 12 9.48 21.93 -9.47
CA ALA A 12 10.69 22.63 -9.89
C ALA A 12 10.46 23.44 -11.17
N ILE A 13 10.71 24.76 -11.18
CA ILE A 13 10.36 25.67 -12.29
C ILE A 13 11.53 26.58 -12.75
N ALA A 14 12.75 26.46 -12.19
CA ALA A 14 13.90 27.22 -12.73
C ALA A 14 15.26 26.52 -12.82
N ALA A 15 15.38 25.23 -12.50
CA ALA A 15 16.67 24.55 -12.59
C ALA A 15 17.02 24.27 -14.08
N ARG A 16 18.24 24.59 -14.53
CA ARG A 16 18.69 24.24 -15.90
C ARG A 16 18.99 22.75 -16.06
N ASP A 17 19.34 22.10 -14.95
CA ASP A 17 19.64 20.68 -14.84
C ASP A 17 18.67 20.05 -13.84
N LEU A 18 18.27 18.79 -14.06
CA LEU A 18 17.39 18.09 -13.13
C LEU A 18 18.08 17.93 -11.77
N PRO A 19 17.61 18.60 -10.70
CA PRO A 19 18.25 18.54 -9.41
C PRO A 19 18.08 17.14 -8.80
N GLY A 20 19.13 16.64 -8.16
CA GLY A 20 19.11 15.32 -7.52
C GLY A 20 19.61 14.15 -8.39
N LEU A 21 20.00 14.38 -9.66
CA LEU A 21 20.59 13.34 -10.50
C LEU A 21 21.87 12.75 -9.91
N ASP A 22 22.66 13.55 -9.21
CA ASP A 22 23.83 13.13 -8.45
C ASP A 22 23.46 12.13 -7.34
N TYR A 23 22.30 12.29 -6.71
CA TYR A 23 21.78 11.32 -5.74
C TYR A 23 21.38 10.01 -6.42
N LEU A 24 20.72 10.06 -7.58
CA LEU A 24 20.34 8.85 -8.32
C LEU A 24 21.56 8.10 -8.83
N ALA A 25 22.61 8.81 -9.24
CA ALA A 25 23.84 8.24 -9.76
C ALA A 25 24.74 7.60 -8.69
N SER A 26 24.49 7.84 -7.40
CA SER A 26 25.42 7.50 -6.33
C SER A 26 24.95 6.36 -5.44
N GLY A 27 25.90 5.69 -4.82
CA GLY A 27 25.60 4.76 -3.74
C GLY A 27 25.60 5.45 -2.37
N PHE A 28 25.01 4.78 -1.38
CA PHE A 28 24.75 5.33 -0.06
C PHE A 28 24.98 4.32 1.05
N ASP A 29 25.58 4.81 2.13
CA ASP A 29 25.74 4.07 3.37
C ASP A 29 24.54 4.33 4.29
N ALA A 30 23.62 3.36 4.36
CA ALA A 30 22.40 3.52 5.13
C ALA A 30 22.61 3.79 6.63
N LEU A 31 23.72 3.32 7.23
CA LEU A 31 23.99 3.60 8.65
C LEU A 31 24.31 5.08 8.88
N LYS A 32 25.12 5.67 8.00
CA LYS A 32 25.47 7.10 8.06
C LYS A 32 24.28 8.00 7.75
N MET A 33 23.31 7.50 6.98
CA MET A 33 22.07 8.23 6.71
C MET A 33 21.14 8.27 7.93
N ILE A 34 21.18 7.26 8.81
CA ILE A 34 20.32 7.17 10.00
C ILE A 34 20.91 7.94 11.18
N SER A 35 22.23 7.97 11.34
CA SER A 35 22.87 8.53 12.54
C SER A 35 22.80 10.05 12.66
N ASN A 36 22.61 10.79 11.56
CA ASN A 36 22.82 12.25 11.55
C ASN A 36 21.55 13.01 11.13
N ASN A 37 20.78 13.47 12.12
CA ASN A 37 19.62 14.35 11.97
C ASN A 37 19.97 15.84 11.69
N GLU A 38 21.25 16.18 11.55
CA GLU A 38 21.69 17.55 11.25
C GLU A 38 21.93 17.77 9.74
N GLU A 39 21.79 19.02 9.30
CA GLU A 39 22.05 19.53 7.95
C GLU A 39 23.51 19.32 7.55
N ILE A 40 23.87 18.09 7.19
CA ILE A 40 25.20 17.77 6.68
C ILE A 40 25.20 17.97 5.17
N SER A 41 26.22 18.69 4.69
CA SER A 41 26.50 18.98 3.29
C SER A 41 26.38 17.75 2.38
N SER A 42 25.92 17.97 1.13
CA SER A 42 25.72 16.93 0.13
C SER A 42 26.94 16.04 -0.12
N SER A 43 28.16 16.53 0.17
CA SER A 43 29.42 15.81 -0.05
C SER A 43 29.69 14.64 0.91
N ASP A 44 29.04 14.55 2.07
CA ASP A 44 29.33 13.49 3.06
C ASP A 44 28.43 12.25 2.93
N ARG A 45 27.37 12.31 2.11
CA ARG A 45 26.34 11.24 2.04
C ARG A 45 26.41 10.41 0.77
N SER A 46 26.74 11.00 -0.36
CA SER A 46 26.95 10.27 -1.60
C SER A 46 28.32 9.58 -1.56
N LYS A 47 28.32 8.26 -1.72
CA LYS A 47 29.53 7.50 -2.01
C LYS A 47 29.90 7.66 -3.49
N PHE A 48 30.82 6.83 -3.97
CA PHE A 48 31.18 6.82 -5.38
C PHE A 48 29.96 6.57 -6.28
N ARG A 49 30.03 7.07 -7.51
CA ARG A 49 28.99 6.88 -8.53
C ARG A 49 28.84 5.40 -8.85
N LEU A 50 27.60 4.96 -8.92
CA LEU A 50 27.18 3.65 -9.41
C LEU A 50 26.85 3.71 -10.90
N PHE A 51 26.35 4.85 -11.38
CA PHE A 51 25.82 5.01 -12.73
C PHE A 51 26.44 6.20 -13.43
N ASP A 52 26.64 6.07 -14.75
CA ASP A 52 27.05 7.19 -15.59
C ASP A 52 25.83 7.89 -16.18
N LEU A 53 25.30 8.88 -15.44
CA LEU A 53 24.17 9.72 -15.90
C LEU A 53 24.63 10.99 -16.63
N ARG A 54 25.86 11.00 -17.19
CA ARG A 54 26.39 12.18 -17.90
C ARG A 54 25.86 12.32 -19.32
N GLU A 55 25.49 11.22 -19.96
CA GLU A 55 24.86 11.24 -21.29
C GLU A 55 23.42 11.78 -21.16
N ARG A 56 23.14 12.86 -21.91
CA ARG A 56 21.85 13.58 -21.92
C ARG A 56 21.16 13.39 -23.25
N ASP A 57 21.04 12.14 -23.65
CA ASP A 57 20.46 11.69 -24.91
C ASP A 57 18.96 11.31 -24.80
N GLY A 58 18.37 11.45 -23.61
CA GLY A 58 16.97 11.15 -23.36
C GLY A 58 16.00 12.21 -23.86
N GLU A 59 14.71 11.94 -23.69
CA GLU A 59 13.65 12.85 -24.09
C GLU A 59 13.69 14.16 -23.30
N GLU A 60 13.29 15.25 -23.95
CA GLU A 60 13.04 16.53 -23.30
C GLU A 60 11.77 16.43 -22.45
N TYR A 61 11.92 16.55 -21.14
CA TYR A 61 10.78 16.58 -20.23
C TYR A 61 10.26 18.01 -20.08
N ILE A 62 9.02 18.25 -20.51
CA ILE A 62 8.36 19.55 -20.38
C ILE A 62 7.50 19.54 -19.10
N LEU A 63 7.86 20.39 -18.14
CA LEU A 63 7.04 20.65 -16.97
C LEU A 63 6.18 21.89 -17.23
N GLU A 64 4.87 21.70 -17.29
CA GLU A 64 3.88 22.77 -17.39
C GLU A 64 3.29 23.07 -16.01
N THR A 65 3.49 24.30 -15.54
CA THR A 65 2.83 24.82 -14.32
C THR A 65 1.87 25.93 -14.67
N ILE A 66 1.03 26.34 -13.71
CA ILE A 66 -0.02 27.38 -13.88
C ILE A 66 0.50 28.68 -14.53
N ASN A 67 1.80 29.00 -14.38
CA ASN A 67 2.37 30.27 -14.85
C ASN A 67 3.59 30.16 -15.77
N LYS A 68 4.19 28.96 -15.96
CA LYS A 68 5.42 28.76 -16.75
C LYS A 68 5.55 27.34 -17.27
N THR A 69 6.14 27.21 -18.46
CA THR A 69 6.60 25.95 -19.06
C THR A 69 8.12 25.91 -19.01
N GLN A 70 8.70 24.83 -18.48
CA GLN A 70 10.14 24.63 -18.47
C GLN A 70 10.50 23.24 -19.00
N THR A 71 11.50 23.18 -19.88
CA THR A 71 12.02 21.93 -20.44
C THR A 71 13.29 21.50 -19.71
N PHE A 72 13.39 20.22 -19.37
CA PHE A 72 14.54 19.59 -18.75
C PHE A 72 15.09 18.49 -19.66
N ASN A 73 16.40 18.45 -19.85
CA ASN A 73 17.03 17.32 -20.54
C ASN A 73 17.30 16.22 -19.52
N THR A 74 16.61 15.10 -19.66
CA THR A 74 16.80 13.93 -18.80
C THR A 74 17.71 12.92 -19.50
N PRO A 75 18.62 12.24 -18.78
CA PRO A 75 19.24 11.03 -19.32
C PRO A 75 18.16 10.06 -19.78
N SER A 76 18.39 9.34 -20.88
CA SER A 76 17.44 8.37 -21.44
C SER A 76 16.96 7.32 -20.43
N VAL A 77 17.79 7.00 -19.43
CA VAL A 77 17.51 6.04 -18.36
C VAL A 77 16.71 6.62 -17.17
N VAL A 78 16.33 7.89 -17.22
CA VAL A 78 15.64 8.59 -16.12
C VAL A 78 14.24 8.99 -16.56
N GLN A 79 13.23 8.27 -16.08
CA GLN A 79 11.83 8.59 -16.36
C GLN A 79 11.27 9.60 -15.34
N VAL A 80 10.78 10.73 -15.82
CA VAL A 80 10.17 11.77 -14.98
C VAL A 80 8.65 11.65 -15.04
N THR A 81 7.98 11.53 -13.90
CA THR A 81 6.51 11.47 -13.78
C THR A 81 5.99 12.57 -12.85
N THR A 82 4.68 12.79 -12.78
CA THR A 82 4.07 13.69 -11.78
C THR A 82 3.20 12.88 -10.81
N VAL A 83 3.53 12.88 -9.53
CA VAL A 83 2.79 12.15 -8.50
C VAL A 83 2.12 13.13 -7.53
N ASN A 84 0.81 12.95 -7.34
CA ASN A 84 -0.01 13.69 -6.38
C ASN A 84 0.06 13.01 -5.01
N MET A 85 0.90 13.49 -4.09
CA MET A 85 0.90 12.99 -2.70
C MET A 85 -0.26 13.60 -1.91
N ARG A 86 -1.22 12.77 -1.48
CA ARG A 86 -2.33 13.19 -0.62
C ARG A 86 -1.90 13.25 0.86
N THR A 87 -1.57 14.44 1.34
CA THR A 87 -2.01 14.98 2.64
C THR A 87 -1.95 16.51 2.61
N ARG A 88 -3.07 17.15 2.26
CA ARG A 88 -3.31 18.61 2.30
C ARG A 88 -2.19 19.52 1.72
N SER A 89 -1.95 19.38 0.42
CA SER A 89 -1.71 20.44 -0.59
C SER A 89 -1.22 19.73 -1.86
N SER A 90 -1.53 20.27 -3.03
CA SER A 90 -1.20 19.67 -4.33
C SER A 90 0.31 19.54 -4.49
N VAL A 91 0.78 18.32 -4.72
CA VAL A 91 2.19 18.02 -4.98
C VAL A 91 2.30 17.60 -6.43
N GLU A 92 3.21 18.23 -7.16
CA GLU A 92 3.80 17.64 -8.36
C GLU A 92 5.12 17.02 -7.90
N SER A 93 5.22 15.69 -7.93
CA SER A 93 6.46 14.98 -7.55
C SER A 93 6.96 14.12 -8.69
N VAL A 94 8.28 14.14 -8.88
CA VAL A 94 8.91 13.24 -9.83
C VAL A 94 9.05 11.86 -9.23
N SER A 95 8.52 10.82 -9.88
CA SER A 95 8.81 9.42 -9.55
C SER A 95 9.44 8.69 -10.74
N TYR A 96 10.37 7.79 -10.45
CA TYR A 96 11.21 7.11 -11.43
C TYR A 96 10.99 5.60 -11.32
N THR A 97 10.87 4.89 -12.44
CA THR A 97 10.78 3.43 -12.51
C THR A 97 11.97 2.86 -13.29
N TYR A 98 12.68 1.91 -12.66
CA TYR A 98 14.03 1.44 -12.99
C TYR A 98 14.08 0.26 -13.99
N GLU A 99 13.15 0.16 -14.95
CA GLU A 99 12.99 -1.08 -15.73
C GLU A 99 14.03 -1.32 -16.85
N GLU A 100 14.85 -0.34 -17.25
CA GLU A 100 15.81 -0.51 -18.38
C GLU A 100 17.31 -0.47 -18.01
N PHE A 101 17.66 -0.59 -16.72
CA PHE A 101 18.96 -0.11 -16.19
C PHE A 101 20.23 -0.96 -16.47
N PHE A 102 20.18 -2.11 -17.15
CA PHE A 102 21.37 -3.01 -17.19
C PHE A 102 22.56 -2.55 -18.06
N ARG A 103 22.55 -1.33 -18.64
CA ARG A 103 23.54 -0.96 -19.68
C ARG A 103 24.53 0.17 -19.37
N SER A 104 24.51 0.83 -18.21
CA SER A 104 25.42 1.97 -17.95
C SER A 104 25.96 2.11 -16.51
N PHE A 105 26.44 1.01 -15.90
CA PHE A 105 27.22 1.13 -14.67
C PHE A 105 28.46 2.01 -14.88
N ASP A 106 28.77 2.83 -13.88
CA ASP A 106 30.03 3.57 -13.83
C ASP A 106 31.20 2.58 -14.02
N PRO A 107 32.22 2.90 -14.86
CA PRO A 107 33.32 1.98 -15.13
C PRO A 107 34.06 1.48 -13.88
N ILE A 108 34.13 2.30 -12.82
CA ILE A 108 34.76 1.95 -11.54
C ILE A 108 33.88 0.95 -10.78
N PHE A 109 32.56 1.17 -10.77
CA PHE A 109 31.62 0.24 -10.14
C PHE A 109 31.63 -1.12 -10.87
N SER A 110 31.50 -1.12 -12.20
CA SER A 110 31.57 -2.32 -13.04
C SER A 110 32.85 -3.13 -12.81
N ARG A 111 34.01 -2.45 -12.80
CA ARG A 111 35.31 -3.09 -12.50
C ARG A 111 35.39 -3.65 -11.07
N SER A 112 34.69 -3.04 -10.12
CA SER A 112 34.67 -3.54 -8.74
C SER A 112 33.79 -4.79 -8.63
N LEU A 113 32.65 -4.81 -9.32
CA LEU A 113 31.75 -5.96 -9.39
C LEU A 113 32.41 -7.17 -10.09
N SER A 114 33.23 -6.94 -11.13
CA SER A 114 33.92 -8.02 -11.84
C SER A 114 34.96 -8.77 -11.00
N LYS A 115 35.31 -8.25 -9.80
CA LYS A 115 36.22 -8.91 -8.85
C LYS A 115 35.49 -9.79 -7.83
N LEU A 116 34.15 -9.75 -7.79
CA LEU A 116 33.38 -10.53 -6.83
C LEU A 116 33.42 -12.02 -7.20
N ILE A 117 33.56 -12.85 -6.17
CA ILE A 117 33.67 -14.31 -6.29
C ILE A 117 32.42 -14.91 -5.66
N ALA A 118 31.72 -15.78 -6.39
CA ALA A 118 30.47 -16.42 -5.98
C ALA A 118 30.49 -17.00 -4.55
N ASN A 119 31.54 -17.75 -4.21
CA ASN A 119 31.66 -18.43 -2.91
C ASN A 119 33.02 -18.11 -2.28
N PRO A 120 33.15 -16.97 -1.59
CA PRO A 120 34.41 -16.65 -0.92
C PRO A 120 34.65 -17.61 0.25
N THR A 121 35.88 -18.10 0.37
CA THR A 121 36.33 -19.00 1.43
C THR A 121 37.47 -18.41 2.27
N THR A 122 37.92 -17.20 1.93
CA THR A 122 39.02 -16.52 2.61
C THR A 122 38.68 -15.05 2.85
N ASP A 123 39.29 -14.44 3.87
CA ASP A 123 39.13 -13.01 4.15
C ASP A 123 39.58 -12.12 2.99
N THR A 124 40.56 -12.56 2.20
CA THR A 124 41.00 -11.81 1.00
C THR A 124 39.89 -11.72 -0.04
N GLN A 125 39.10 -12.78 -0.21
CA GLN A 125 37.96 -12.77 -1.12
C GLN A 125 36.77 -12.00 -0.53
N GLN A 126 36.52 -12.12 0.78
CA GLN A 126 35.55 -11.30 1.50
C GLN A 126 35.85 -9.80 1.36
N MET A 127 37.14 -9.44 1.33
CA MET A 127 37.58 -8.05 1.19
C MET A 127 37.01 -7.37 -0.05
N TYR A 128 36.78 -8.09 -1.17
CA TYR A 128 36.17 -7.48 -2.36
C TYR A 128 34.72 -7.06 -2.12
N TYR A 129 33.93 -7.86 -1.40
CA TYR A 129 32.57 -7.47 -0.98
C TYR A 129 32.59 -6.30 0.00
N ASN A 130 33.53 -6.33 0.95
CA ASN A 130 33.73 -5.25 1.91
C ASN A 130 34.13 -3.93 1.21
N GLN A 131 34.93 -4.02 0.13
CA GLN A 131 35.30 -2.89 -0.71
C GLN A 131 34.10 -2.29 -1.46
N ILE A 132 33.16 -3.13 -1.95
CA ILE A 132 31.92 -2.62 -2.53
C ILE A 132 31.17 -1.78 -1.50
N ILE A 133 31.01 -2.29 -0.28
CA ILE A 133 30.27 -1.59 0.77
C ILE A 133 31.00 -0.32 1.22
N SER A 134 32.31 -0.37 1.40
CA SER A 134 33.07 0.80 1.86
C SER A 134 33.12 1.91 0.82
N THR A 135 33.21 1.54 -0.47
CA THR A 135 33.39 2.46 -1.60
C THR A 135 32.07 3.01 -2.10
N PHE A 136 31.06 2.16 -2.28
CA PHE A 136 29.78 2.51 -2.87
C PHE A 136 28.62 2.52 -1.86
N GLY A 137 28.80 2.04 -0.63
CA GLY A 137 27.74 1.97 0.36
C GLY A 137 26.95 0.67 0.30
N THR A 138 25.79 0.63 0.94
CA THR A 138 24.92 -0.55 1.02
C THR A 138 23.69 -0.46 0.14
N HIS A 139 23.30 0.76 -0.23
CA HIS A 139 22.08 1.04 -0.98
C HIS A 139 22.38 2.01 -2.13
N TYR A 140 21.46 2.06 -3.08
CA TYR A 140 21.35 3.15 -4.04
C TYR A 140 19.98 3.80 -3.88
N ILE A 141 19.81 5.00 -4.42
CA ILE A 141 18.50 5.65 -4.43
C ILE A 141 17.79 5.25 -5.72
N SER A 142 16.66 4.57 -5.58
CA SER A 142 15.81 4.11 -6.70
C SER A 142 14.67 5.05 -7.04
N SER A 143 14.43 6.06 -6.21
CA SER A 143 13.61 7.21 -6.60
C SER A 143 13.87 8.36 -5.65
N ILE A 144 13.76 9.59 -6.17
CA ILE A 144 13.78 10.81 -5.37
C ILE A 144 12.50 11.59 -5.61
N VAL A 145 12.03 12.30 -4.60
CA VAL A 145 11.03 13.34 -4.75
C VAL A 145 11.74 14.66 -4.53
N ILE A 146 11.68 15.55 -5.51
CA ILE A 146 12.29 16.88 -5.46
C ILE A 146 11.21 17.95 -5.36
N GLY A 147 11.53 19.05 -4.69
CA GLY A 147 10.66 20.23 -4.56
C GLY A 147 11.05 21.07 -3.35
N GLY A 148 10.07 21.74 -2.74
CA GLY A 148 10.22 22.33 -1.41
C GLY A 148 9.63 21.46 -0.29
N VAL A 149 10.10 21.62 0.93
CA VAL A 149 9.35 21.23 2.14
C VAL A 149 9.44 22.33 3.20
N VAL A 150 8.32 22.61 3.87
CA VAL A 150 8.27 23.41 5.09
C VAL A 150 7.91 22.52 6.25
N GLU A 151 8.82 22.31 7.18
CA GLU A 151 8.57 21.52 8.39
C GLU A 151 8.26 22.47 9.55
N MET A 152 7.17 22.23 10.27
CA MET A 152 6.83 23.03 11.45
C MET A 152 6.76 22.15 12.69
N PHE A 153 7.73 22.36 13.59
CA PHE A 153 7.82 21.67 14.87
C PHE A 153 7.11 22.51 15.93
N THR A 154 5.97 22.04 16.41
CA THR A 154 5.30 22.65 17.57
C THR A 154 5.61 21.83 18.81
N GLN A 155 6.40 22.41 19.71
CA GLN A 155 6.64 21.86 21.04
C GLN A 155 5.52 22.35 21.97
N VAL A 156 5.00 21.46 22.81
CA VAL A 156 3.89 21.74 23.73
C VAL A 156 4.37 21.41 25.13
N SER A 157 4.19 22.34 26.07
CA SER A 157 4.59 22.16 27.47
C SER A 157 3.94 20.91 28.08
N SER A 158 4.65 20.22 28.98
CA SER A 158 4.11 19.07 29.70
C SER A 158 2.85 19.44 30.48
N LYS A 159 2.85 20.61 31.14
CA LYS A 159 1.70 21.16 31.86
C LYS A 159 0.46 21.25 30.97
N TYR A 160 0.58 21.74 29.74
CA TYR A 160 -0.55 21.84 28.83
C TYR A 160 -1.03 20.46 28.35
N GLN A 161 -0.13 19.48 28.21
CA GLN A 161 -0.48 18.09 27.89
C GLN A 161 -1.26 17.38 29.01
N GLU A 162 -1.05 17.78 30.27
CA GLU A 162 -1.78 17.24 31.43
C GLU A 162 -3.24 17.75 31.46
N TYR A 163 -3.46 19.02 31.12
CA TYR A 163 -4.81 19.62 31.13
C TYR A 163 -5.61 19.34 29.84
N TYR A 164 -4.94 19.21 28.70
CA TYR A 164 -5.60 19.06 27.41
C TYR A 164 -5.33 17.71 26.76
N ASN A 165 -6.39 17.06 26.30
CA ASN A 165 -6.23 15.82 25.55
C ASN A 165 -5.52 16.06 24.20
N LYS A 166 -4.79 15.02 23.74
CA LYS A 166 -4.02 15.04 22.48
C LYS A 166 -4.77 15.61 21.27
N LYS A 167 -6.08 15.36 21.14
CA LYS A 167 -6.90 15.84 20.02
C LYS A 167 -7.10 17.36 20.06
N SER A 168 -7.28 17.92 21.26
CA SER A 168 -7.41 19.37 21.45
C SER A 168 -6.09 20.06 21.12
N ILE A 169 -4.98 19.43 21.51
CA ILE A 169 -3.63 19.86 21.16
C ILE A 169 -3.40 19.79 19.65
N GLU A 170 -3.70 18.65 18.99
CA GLU A 170 -3.59 18.47 17.53
C GLU A 170 -4.46 19.47 16.76
N LYS A 171 -5.70 19.74 17.23
CA LYS A 171 -6.57 20.75 16.64
C LYS A 171 -5.95 22.14 16.74
N GLN A 172 -5.42 22.52 17.91
CA GLN A 172 -4.75 23.80 18.11
C GLN A 172 -3.44 23.88 17.29
N MET A 173 -2.70 22.78 17.14
CA MET A 173 -1.51 22.71 16.27
C MET A 173 -1.88 22.93 14.80
N SER A 174 -2.96 22.30 14.29
CA SER A 174 -3.43 22.49 12.91
C SER A 174 -3.90 23.92 12.65
N ILE A 175 -4.62 24.50 13.61
CA ILE A 175 -5.04 25.90 13.54
C ILE A 175 -3.81 26.83 13.58
N GLY A 176 -2.84 26.52 14.45
CA GLY A 176 -1.57 27.21 14.53
C GLY A 176 -0.79 27.15 13.22
N PHE A 177 -0.84 26.00 12.52
CA PHE A 177 -0.21 25.83 11.22
C PHE A 177 -0.83 26.78 10.18
N GLU A 178 -2.15 26.73 10.01
CA GLU A 178 -2.86 27.57 9.03
C GLU A 178 -2.65 29.06 9.33
N TYR A 179 -2.64 29.43 10.61
CA TYR A 179 -2.34 30.79 11.05
C TYR A 179 -0.90 31.22 10.73
N GLN A 180 0.10 30.40 11.05
CA GLN A 180 1.51 30.71 10.76
C GLN A 180 1.77 30.81 9.27
N GLN A 181 1.24 29.88 8.48
CA GLN A 181 1.31 29.93 7.01
C GLN A 181 0.76 31.26 6.49
N ALA A 182 -0.41 31.66 6.97
CA ALA A 182 -1.06 32.91 6.58
C ALA A 182 -0.26 34.16 7.02
N GLN A 183 0.41 34.12 8.17
CA GLN A 183 1.28 35.23 8.61
C GLN A 183 2.56 35.37 7.78
N MET A 184 3.03 34.27 7.18
CA MET A 184 4.27 34.23 6.41
C MET A 184 4.07 34.55 4.92
N SER A 185 2.83 34.71 4.43
CA SER A 185 2.51 35.07 3.04
C SER A 185 2.07 36.53 2.88
N ALA A 186 2.55 37.20 1.84
CA ALA A 186 2.30 38.61 1.54
C ALA A 186 0.86 38.87 1.04
N SER A 187 0.19 37.84 0.54
CA SER A 187 -1.20 37.87 0.04
C SER A 187 -2.24 37.72 1.15
N TYR A 188 -1.85 37.90 2.43
CA TYR A 188 -2.76 37.91 3.57
C TYR A 188 -3.82 39.01 3.45
N ASN A 189 -4.96 38.64 2.87
CA ASN A 189 -6.17 39.44 2.93
C ASN A 189 -6.79 39.24 4.33
N ARG A 190 -6.94 40.32 5.10
CA ARG A 190 -7.47 40.32 6.49
C ARG A 190 -8.87 39.70 6.64
N SER A 191 -9.53 39.33 5.54
CA SER A 191 -10.85 38.69 5.51
C SER A 191 -10.83 37.18 5.78
N PHE A 192 -9.67 36.54 5.88
CA PHE A 192 -9.59 35.12 6.22
C PHE A 192 -9.80 34.94 7.75
N GLN A 193 -11.03 34.61 8.15
CA GLN A 193 -11.38 34.21 9.52
C GLN A 193 -10.77 32.84 9.87
N VAL A 194 -9.44 32.74 9.97
CA VAL A 194 -8.82 31.58 10.62
C VAL A 194 -9.24 31.65 12.09
N SER A 195 -9.86 30.59 12.61
CA SER A 195 -10.04 30.45 14.05
C SER A 195 -8.69 30.67 14.72
N VAL A 196 -8.52 31.65 15.60
CA VAL A 196 -7.21 31.93 16.19
C VAL A 196 -6.87 30.84 17.21
N THR A 197 -5.61 30.44 17.30
CA THR A 197 -5.15 29.56 18.39
C THR A 197 -5.50 30.20 19.74
N THR A 198 -5.86 29.39 20.73
CA THR A 198 -6.17 29.93 22.07
C THR A 198 -4.92 30.59 22.67
N GLU A 199 -5.10 31.68 23.41
CA GLU A 199 -3.98 32.35 24.10
C GLU A 199 -3.25 31.40 25.06
N GLU A 200 -3.98 30.45 25.64
CA GLU A 200 -3.41 29.41 26.48
C GLU A 200 -2.50 28.46 25.69
N PHE A 201 -2.90 28.06 24.48
CA PHE A 201 -2.06 27.24 23.62
C PHE A 201 -0.78 27.99 23.21
N LYS A 202 -0.91 29.26 22.78
CA LYS A 202 0.25 30.10 22.41
C LYS A 202 1.27 30.22 23.54
N LYS A 203 0.81 30.46 24.78
CA LYS A 203 1.68 30.59 25.96
C LYS A 203 2.38 29.28 26.35
N ASN A 204 1.84 28.13 25.92
CA ASN A 204 2.35 26.82 26.26
C ASN A 204 2.98 26.10 25.06
N THR A 205 3.22 26.80 23.95
CA THR A 205 3.81 26.22 22.77
C THR A 205 4.99 27.04 22.26
N GLU A 206 5.95 26.32 21.71
CA GLU A 206 7.07 26.88 20.97
C GLU A 206 7.02 26.31 19.55
N ILE A 207 7.11 27.19 18.55
CA ILE A 207 6.99 26.82 17.15
C ILE A 207 8.32 27.11 16.46
N GLU A 208 8.92 26.08 15.89
CA GLU A 208 10.08 26.17 15.03
C GLU A 208 9.65 25.82 13.61
N VAL A 209 9.96 26.68 12.64
CA VAL A 209 9.66 26.45 11.22
C VAL A 209 10.98 26.31 10.47
N LYS A 210 11.15 25.19 9.77
CA LYS A 210 12.28 24.92 8.89
C LYS A 210 11.81 24.92 7.46
N PHE A 211 12.54 25.62 6.62
CA PHE A 211 12.31 25.69 5.19
C PHE A 211 13.41 24.90 4.49
N SER A 212 13.05 24.10 3.51
CA SER A 212 13.98 23.42 2.62
C SER A 212 13.47 23.65 1.19
N PRO A 213 14.22 24.32 0.31
CA PRO A 213 15.51 24.97 0.55
C PRO A 213 15.44 26.04 1.65
N SER A 214 16.52 26.19 2.41
CA SER A 214 16.62 27.14 3.52
C SER A 214 16.45 28.57 3.01
N VAL A 215 15.64 29.36 3.72
CA VAL A 215 15.41 30.76 3.41
C VAL A 215 16.12 31.62 4.45
N MET A 216 16.98 32.53 4.00
CA MET A 216 17.53 33.57 4.87
C MET A 216 16.51 34.68 5.03
N THR A 217 16.22 35.05 6.26
CA THR A 217 15.15 36.01 6.57
C THR A 217 15.70 37.13 7.41
N THR A 218 15.31 38.35 7.09
CA THR A 218 15.62 39.56 7.86
C THR A 218 14.38 39.96 8.64
N PRO A 219 14.48 40.82 9.67
CA PRO A 219 13.30 41.31 10.39
C PRO A 219 12.22 41.92 9.46
N THR A 220 12.63 42.56 8.36
CA THR A 220 11.72 43.16 7.38
C THR A 220 11.10 42.17 6.40
N THR A 221 11.69 40.99 6.20
CA THR A 221 11.16 39.95 5.29
C THR A 221 10.48 38.77 6.00
N LYS A 222 10.38 38.82 7.33
CA LYS A 222 9.76 37.76 8.15
C LYS A 222 8.31 37.43 7.78
N HIS A 223 7.55 38.41 7.29
CA HIS A 223 6.15 38.22 6.86
C HIS A 223 6.01 37.76 5.39
N LYS A 224 7.13 37.55 4.69
CA LYS A 224 7.19 37.05 3.30
C LYS A 224 7.98 35.75 3.20
N GLN A 225 8.28 35.11 4.33
CA GLN A 225 9.10 33.89 4.35
C GLN A 225 8.50 32.79 3.50
N TRP A 226 7.17 32.68 3.50
CA TRP A 226 6.45 31.73 2.67
C TRP A 226 6.63 32.00 1.19
N ASP A 227 6.48 33.25 0.76
CA ASP A 227 6.59 33.60 -0.67
C ASP A 227 8.03 33.49 -1.16
N ILE A 228 9.00 33.91 -0.33
CA ILE A 228 10.42 33.78 -0.64
C ILE A 228 10.79 32.29 -0.72
N TRP A 229 10.29 31.46 0.20
CA TRP A 229 10.47 30.02 0.13
C TRP A 229 9.81 29.42 -1.10
N LEU A 230 8.58 29.82 -1.42
CA LEU A 230 7.84 29.34 -2.59
C LEU A 230 8.61 29.62 -3.89
N ASP A 231 9.13 30.85 -4.05
CA ASP A 231 9.97 31.23 -5.17
C ASP A 231 11.30 30.47 -5.19
N ARG A 232 11.92 30.28 -4.02
CA ARG A 232 13.19 29.55 -3.88
C ARG A 232 13.04 28.05 -4.10
N ALA A 233 11.98 27.42 -3.62
CA ALA A 233 11.66 26.01 -3.83
C ALA A 233 11.37 25.74 -5.31
N SER A 234 10.71 26.69 -5.98
CA SER A 234 10.47 26.63 -7.42
C SER A 234 11.78 26.78 -8.20
N SER A 235 12.68 27.69 -7.80
CA SER A 235 13.91 27.94 -8.55
C SER A 235 15.09 27.03 -8.20
N THR A 236 15.14 26.55 -6.96
CA THR A 236 16.21 25.73 -6.38
C THR A 236 15.61 24.62 -5.51
N PRO A 237 14.87 23.67 -6.09
CA PRO A 237 14.26 22.58 -5.34
C PRO A 237 15.33 21.71 -4.66
N VAL A 238 14.93 21.04 -3.59
CA VAL A 238 15.76 20.11 -2.82
C VAL A 238 15.14 18.72 -2.85
N VAL A 239 15.93 17.69 -2.53
CA VAL A 239 15.42 16.33 -2.35
C VAL A 239 14.60 16.27 -1.05
N ILE A 240 13.30 16.06 -1.18
CA ILE A 240 12.34 15.98 -0.06
C ILE A 240 12.22 14.55 0.44
N ASN A 241 12.15 13.60 -0.48
CA ASN A 241 12.01 12.19 -0.16
C ASN A 241 12.89 11.33 -1.07
N ARG A 242 13.22 10.13 -0.61
CA ARG A 242 14.06 9.18 -1.35
C ARG A 242 13.68 7.76 -0.99
N THR A 243 13.65 6.90 -1.99
CA THR A 243 13.51 5.47 -1.82
C THR A 243 14.88 4.83 -1.92
N LEU A 244 15.29 4.12 -0.87
CA LEU A 244 16.55 3.38 -0.85
C LEU A 244 16.30 1.94 -1.23
N SER A 245 17.07 1.46 -2.21
CA SER A 245 17.08 0.07 -2.64
C SER A 245 18.45 -0.55 -2.36
N PRO A 246 18.53 -1.81 -1.87
CA PRO A 246 19.81 -2.48 -1.63
C PRO A 246 20.63 -2.58 -2.92
N LEU A 247 21.95 -2.45 -2.82
CA LEU A 247 22.84 -2.62 -3.98
C LEU A 247 22.69 -3.98 -4.66
N THR A 248 22.30 -5.01 -3.91
CA THR A 248 22.07 -6.37 -4.43
C THR A 248 21.00 -6.41 -5.52
N ASN A 249 20.05 -5.48 -5.54
CA ASN A 249 19.03 -5.37 -6.59
C ASN A 249 19.62 -4.99 -7.95
N LEU A 250 20.82 -4.37 -7.99
CA LEU A 250 21.51 -4.02 -9.23
C LEU A 250 22.20 -5.22 -9.87
N LEU A 251 22.37 -6.32 -9.13
CA LEU A 251 23.18 -7.45 -9.56
C LEU A 251 22.36 -8.59 -10.17
N ASN A 252 21.17 -8.31 -10.72
CA ASN A 252 20.27 -9.35 -11.20
C ASN A 252 20.90 -10.27 -12.27
N GLU A 253 21.82 -9.75 -13.08
CA GLU A 253 22.56 -10.51 -14.10
C GLU A 253 23.77 -11.29 -13.55
N TYR A 254 24.18 -11.04 -12.29
CA TYR A 254 25.29 -11.76 -11.67
C TYR A 254 24.82 -13.09 -11.05
N PRO A 255 25.73 -14.07 -10.91
CA PRO A 255 25.46 -15.33 -10.21
C PRO A 255 24.77 -15.11 -8.86
N ILE A 256 23.78 -15.94 -8.55
CA ILE A 256 22.95 -15.82 -7.35
C ILE A 256 23.79 -15.83 -6.06
N GLU A 257 24.89 -16.58 -6.07
CA GLU A 257 25.84 -16.68 -4.96
C GLU A 257 26.48 -15.33 -4.67
N ILE A 258 26.86 -14.57 -5.70
CA ILE A 258 27.42 -13.22 -5.54
C ILE A 258 26.38 -12.30 -4.88
N ARG A 259 25.15 -12.31 -5.39
CA ARG A 259 24.08 -11.45 -4.85
C ARG A 259 23.77 -11.81 -3.40
N ARG A 260 23.66 -13.11 -3.11
CA ARG A 260 23.40 -13.64 -1.77
C ARG A 260 24.51 -13.24 -0.81
N HIS A 261 25.76 -13.43 -1.21
CA HIS A 261 26.91 -13.11 -0.37
C HIS A 261 27.04 -11.62 -0.10
N LEU A 262 26.81 -10.78 -1.12
CA LEU A 262 26.73 -9.34 -0.93
C LEU A 262 25.59 -8.96 0.01
N ASN A 263 24.42 -9.59 -0.11
CA ASN A 263 23.28 -9.34 0.79
C ASN A 263 23.61 -9.67 2.24
N LEU A 264 24.22 -10.84 2.50
CA LEU A 264 24.68 -11.23 3.83
C LEU A 264 25.70 -10.25 4.39
N THR A 265 26.62 -9.77 3.54
CA THR A 265 27.63 -8.77 3.93
C THR A 265 26.97 -7.44 4.30
N ILE A 266 26.00 -6.96 3.50
CA ILE A 266 25.22 -5.75 3.78
C ILE A 266 24.44 -5.91 5.09
N ASP A 267 23.71 -7.01 5.26
CA ASP A 267 22.91 -7.28 6.46
C ASP A 267 23.78 -7.31 7.72
N TYR A 268 24.94 -7.97 7.66
CA TYR A 268 25.89 -7.96 8.76
C TYR A 268 26.35 -6.54 9.07
N TYR A 269 26.76 -5.78 8.04
CA TYR A 269 27.25 -4.42 8.21
C TYR A 269 26.20 -3.52 8.86
N LEU A 270 24.95 -3.55 8.39
CA LEU A 270 23.85 -2.75 8.94
C LEU A 270 23.51 -3.12 10.38
N ARG A 271 23.62 -4.40 10.77
CA ARG A 271 23.35 -4.85 12.13
C ARG A 271 24.46 -4.50 13.11
N ASN A 272 25.71 -4.61 12.67
CA ASN A 272 26.88 -4.56 13.56
C ASN A 272 27.67 -3.25 13.47
N GLY A 273 27.40 -2.40 12.48
CA GLY A 273 28.14 -1.15 12.26
C GLY A 273 29.58 -1.34 11.78
N LYS A 274 29.98 -2.57 11.43
CA LYS A 274 31.33 -2.92 10.99
C LYS A 274 31.30 -3.97 9.88
N LEU A 275 32.32 -3.97 9.03
CA LEU A 275 32.45 -4.93 7.92
C LEU A 275 32.82 -6.32 8.47
N PRO A 276 32.25 -7.41 7.93
CA PRO A 276 32.50 -8.77 8.41
C PRO A 276 33.83 -9.35 7.90
N THR A 277 34.41 -10.27 8.67
CA THR A 277 35.33 -11.30 8.17
C THR A 277 34.54 -12.49 7.61
N ILE A 278 35.17 -13.39 6.87
CA ILE A 278 34.48 -14.53 6.26
C ILE A 278 33.84 -15.45 7.32
N ASP A 279 34.52 -15.66 8.45
CA ASP A 279 34.05 -16.51 9.56
C ASP A 279 32.87 -15.90 10.34
N GLN A 280 32.64 -14.59 10.19
CA GLN A 280 31.52 -13.89 10.83
C GLN A 280 30.23 -13.96 10.01
N LEU A 281 30.34 -14.33 8.74
CA LEU A 281 29.17 -14.57 7.90
C LEU A 281 28.70 -16.01 8.09
N PRO A 282 27.38 -16.25 8.15
CA PRO A 282 26.85 -17.60 8.24
C PRO A 282 27.34 -18.42 7.05
N SER A 283 27.96 -19.57 7.31
CA SER A 283 28.44 -20.48 6.28
C SER A 283 27.28 -20.85 5.35
N VAL A 284 27.39 -20.43 4.09
CA VAL A 284 26.37 -20.71 3.09
C VAL A 284 26.56 -22.13 2.58
N ASP A 285 25.98 -23.11 3.29
CA ASP A 285 25.99 -24.48 2.82
C ASP A 285 24.97 -24.65 1.68
N LEU A 286 25.40 -24.37 0.44
CA LEU A 286 24.62 -24.59 -0.78
C LEU A 286 24.24 -26.08 -0.98
N ARG A 287 24.85 -27.00 -0.23
CA ARG A 287 24.60 -28.45 -0.35
C ARG A 287 23.42 -28.93 0.46
N LYS A 288 22.81 -28.11 1.33
CA LYS A 288 21.42 -28.34 1.73
C LYS A 288 20.48 -27.89 0.59
N LYS A 289 20.63 -28.52 -0.57
CA LYS A 289 19.47 -28.83 -1.41
C LYS A 289 18.55 -29.62 -0.49
N ARG A 290 17.56 -28.97 0.12
CA ARG A 290 16.32 -29.68 0.46
C ARG A 290 15.98 -30.46 -0.80
N SER A 291 15.86 -31.78 -0.68
CA SER A 291 15.39 -32.59 -1.78
C SER A 291 14.15 -31.87 -2.33
N ILE A 292 14.11 -31.70 -3.65
CA ILE A 292 12.93 -31.23 -4.36
C ILE A 292 11.90 -32.36 -4.18
N ASN A 293 11.30 -32.43 -3.00
CA ASN A 293 10.17 -33.29 -2.73
C ASN A 293 8.96 -32.50 -3.25
N ASN A 294 8.47 -32.91 -4.42
CA ASN A 294 7.24 -32.47 -5.07
C ASN A 294 6.97 -30.94 -5.04
N GLN A 295 7.58 -30.27 -6.02
CA GLN A 295 7.19 -28.99 -6.63
C GLN A 295 6.86 -27.85 -5.64
N ASN A 296 7.86 -27.01 -5.34
CA ASN A 296 7.63 -25.64 -4.85
C ASN A 296 6.95 -24.83 -5.98
N ILE A 297 5.66 -25.06 -6.15
CA ILE A 297 4.79 -24.27 -7.02
C ILE A 297 4.66 -22.89 -6.38
N LEU A 298 4.86 -21.85 -7.19
CA LEU A 298 4.74 -20.47 -6.72
C LEU A 298 3.34 -20.23 -6.12
N PRO A 299 3.24 -19.75 -4.87
CA PRO A 299 1.96 -19.41 -4.26
C PRO A 299 1.20 -18.34 -5.04
N GLY A 300 -0.13 -18.45 -5.08
CA GLY A 300 -1.00 -17.54 -5.84
C GLY A 300 -1.21 -17.93 -7.30
N LEU A 301 -0.49 -18.95 -7.80
CA LEU A 301 -0.77 -19.52 -9.11
C LEU A 301 -2.18 -20.11 -9.20
N ASP A 302 -2.80 -20.53 -8.10
CA ASP A 302 -4.20 -20.96 -8.05
C ASP A 302 -5.22 -19.85 -8.38
N VAL A 303 -4.79 -18.58 -8.40
CA VAL A 303 -5.67 -17.44 -8.69
C VAL A 303 -5.23 -16.64 -9.92
N VAL A 304 -3.94 -16.34 -10.08
CA VAL A 304 -3.46 -15.57 -11.24
C VAL A 304 -3.56 -16.41 -12.51
N GLY A 305 -4.06 -15.79 -13.58
CA GLY A 305 -4.42 -16.46 -14.83
C GLY A 305 -5.75 -17.23 -14.77
N CYS A 306 -6.47 -17.16 -13.65
CA CYS A 306 -7.78 -17.78 -13.51
C CYS A 306 -8.93 -16.82 -13.74
N GLY A 307 -10.05 -17.41 -14.13
CA GLY A 307 -11.33 -16.75 -14.19
C GLY A 307 -11.73 -16.17 -12.84
N TYR A 308 -12.44 -15.05 -12.86
CA TYR A 308 -12.99 -14.38 -11.69
C TYR A 308 -14.38 -13.87 -12.01
N ASP A 309 -15.34 -14.25 -11.19
CA ASP A 309 -16.69 -13.72 -11.29
C ASP A 309 -16.82 -12.50 -10.38
N ILE A 310 -16.84 -11.31 -10.97
CA ILE A 310 -16.98 -10.05 -10.25
C ILE A 310 -18.34 -9.88 -9.56
N PHE A 311 -19.36 -10.63 -9.99
CA PHE A 311 -20.70 -10.58 -9.40
C PHE A 311 -20.77 -11.43 -8.14
N SER A 312 -20.06 -12.57 -8.12
CA SER A 312 -19.96 -13.45 -6.96
C SER A 312 -18.68 -13.33 -6.16
N LEU A 313 -17.76 -12.43 -6.54
CA LEU A 313 -16.45 -12.24 -5.90
C LEU A 313 -15.71 -13.56 -5.63
N LYS A 314 -15.83 -14.51 -6.57
CA LYS A 314 -15.29 -15.85 -6.46
C LYS A 314 -14.36 -16.14 -7.63
N SER A 315 -13.24 -16.76 -7.30
CA SER A 315 -12.36 -17.38 -8.30
C SER A 315 -13.10 -18.50 -9.01
N LYS A 316 -12.80 -18.65 -10.30
CA LYS A 316 -13.39 -19.60 -11.24
C LYS A 316 -12.29 -20.42 -11.91
N SER A 317 -12.66 -21.29 -12.85
CA SER A 317 -11.70 -22.14 -13.53
C SER A 317 -10.65 -21.32 -14.29
N CYS A 318 -9.45 -21.88 -14.41
CA CYS A 318 -8.33 -21.15 -14.99
C CYS A 318 -8.36 -21.11 -16.52
N LEU A 319 -8.07 -19.93 -17.07
CA LEU A 319 -8.16 -19.67 -18.51
C LEU A 319 -6.83 -19.85 -19.21
N LEU A 320 -5.72 -19.56 -18.52
CA LEU A 320 -4.38 -19.61 -19.10
C LEU A 320 -3.69 -20.95 -18.83
N GLU A 321 -2.91 -21.38 -19.81
CA GLU A 321 -2.04 -22.55 -19.71
C GLU A 321 -0.85 -22.26 -18.77
N ARG A 322 -0.41 -23.28 -18.05
CA ARG A 322 0.70 -23.19 -17.09
C ARG A 322 1.78 -24.19 -17.46
N THR A 323 2.39 -23.99 -18.62
CA THR A 323 3.55 -24.78 -19.01
C THR A 323 4.70 -24.48 -18.07
N MET A 324 5.14 -25.49 -17.34
CA MET A 324 6.29 -25.41 -16.45
C MET A 324 7.51 -25.88 -17.21
N ASN A 325 8.29 -24.94 -17.76
CA ASN A 325 9.62 -25.26 -18.27
C ASN A 325 10.60 -25.36 -17.10
N ASP A 326 11.55 -26.29 -17.15
CA ASP A 326 12.53 -26.46 -16.06
C ASP A 326 13.49 -25.26 -15.91
N ASN A 327 13.52 -24.35 -16.90
CA ASN A 327 14.41 -23.20 -16.93
C ASN A 327 13.84 -21.93 -16.28
N THR A 328 12.51 -21.83 -16.07
CA THR A 328 11.87 -20.62 -15.53
C THR A 328 11.65 -20.78 -14.02
N THR A 329 12.62 -20.29 -13.26
CA THR A 329 12.55 -20.27 -11.80
C THR A 329 12.66 -18.86 -11.26
N TRP A 330 12.00 -18.61 -10.14
CA TRP A 330 12.15 -17.39 -9.35
C TRP A 330 12.73 -17.77 -7.99
N ILE A 331 13.72 -17.00 -7.54
CA ILE A 331 14.36 -17.21 -6.24
C ILE A 331 13.89 -16.10 -5.33
N ASP A 332 13.21 -16.48 -4.26
CA ASP A 332 12.82 -15.55 -3.22
C ASP A 332 14.06 -15.17 -2.39
N VAL A 333 14.57 -13.96 -2.62
CA VAL A 333 15.72 -13.41 -1.90
C VAL A 333 15.44 -13.17 -0.40
N TYR A 334 14.17 -13.16 0.00
CA TYR A 334 13.72 -12.93 1.37
C TYR A 334 13.28 -14.24 2.06
N ASP A 335 12.94 -15.29 1.30
CA ASP A 335 12.71 -16.63 1.82
C ASP A 335 13.90 -17.58 1.74
N ASN A 336 15.02 -17.23 2.39
CA ASN A 336 16.18 -18.13 2.47
C ASN A 336 16.64 -18.65 1.09
N PHE A 337 16.40 -17.86 0.03
CA PHE A 337 16.68 -18.23 -1.36
C PHE A 337 15.91 -19.46 -1.85
N THR A 338 14.68 -19.68 -1.34
CA THR A 338 13.78 -20.71 -1.85
C THR A 338 13.53 -20.45 -3.34
N THR A 339 13.76 -21.50 -4.14
CA THR A 339 13.51 -21.48 -5.59
C THR A 339 12.11 -22.01 -5.88
N TYR A 340 11.31 -21.24 -6.59
CA TYR A 340 9.98 -21.58 -7.07
C TYR A 340 9.99 -21.74 -8.59
N LYS A 341 9.17 -22.66 -9.10
CA LYS A 341 8.92 -22.77 -10.55
C LYS A 341 7.88 -21.73 -10.97
N VAL A 342 8.16 -21.00 -12.05
CA VAL A 342 7.27 -20.00 -12.62
C VAL A 342 6.84 -20.45 -14.02
N PRO A 343 5.53 -20.57 -14.31
CA PRO A 343 5.08 -20.95 -15.65
C PRO A 343 5.43 -19.91 -16.71
N ASP A 344 5.50 -20.35 -17.97
CA ASP A 344 5.77 -19.44 -19.08
C ASP A 344 4.70 -18.33 -19.18
N GLY A 345 5.15 -17.10 -19.43
CA GLY A 345 4.29 -15.93 -19.53
C GLY A 345 3.71 -15.46 -18.19
N PHE A 346 4.25 -15.94 -17.06
CA PHE A 346 4.05 -15.35 -15.74
C PHE A 346 5.37 -14.76 -15.25
N PHE A 347 5.28 -13.72 -14.42
CA PHE A 347 6.45 -13.13 -13.79
C PHE A 347 6.15 -12.72 -12.36
N VAL A 348 7.22 -12.66 -11.56
CA VAL A 348 7.17 -12.34 -10.14
C VAL A 348 7.93 -11.06 -9.90
N ILE A 349 7.25 -10.09 -9.29
CA ILE A 349 7.86 -8.84 -8.84
C ILE A 349 8.09 -8.98 -7.34
N SER A 350 9.35 -9.10 -6.94
CA SER A 350 9.71 -9.12 -5.52
C SER A 350 9.44 -7.74 -4.91
N THR A 351 8.58 -7.68 -3.90
CA THR A 351 8.29 -6.45 -3.16
C THR A 351 8.88 -6.59 -1.76
N LYS A 352 9.76 -5.67 -1.35
CA LYS A 352 10.26 -5.66 0.03
C LYS A 352 9.08 -5.50 0.98
N ASP A 353 8.93 -6.44 1.94
CA ASP A 353 7.91 -6.49 3.01
C ASP A 353 7.16 -5.17 3.20
N MET A 354 6.15 -4.93 2.36
CA MET A 354 5.41 -3.68 2.44
C MET A 354 4.35 -3.90 3.51
N LEU A 355 4.78 -3.72 4.77
CA LEU A 355 3.87 -3.52 5.88
C LEU A 355 3.08 -2.26 5.58
N SER A 356 1.88 -2.43 5.04
CA SER A 356 0.94 -1.32 5.01
C SER A 356 0.61 -1.00 6.45
N MET A 357 0.86 0.25 6.84
CA MET A 357 0.40 0.80 8.10
C MET A 357 -1.09 0.48 8.29
N SER A 358 -1.44 0.12 9.52
CA SER A 358 -2.83 -0.02 9.92
C SER A 358 -3.58 1.28 9.68
N ASP A 359 -4.54 1.28 8.76
CA ASP A 359 -5.45 2.41 8.58
C ASP A 359 -6.89 1.98 8.79
N THR A 360 -7.71 2.91 9.27
CA THR A 360 -9.15 2.75 9.52
C THR A 360 -9.91 3.67 8.58
N LEU A 361 -10.41 3.14 7.47
CA LEU A 361 -11.21 3.91 6.52
C LEU A 361 -12.67 3.93 6.96
N PHE A 362 -13.35 5.07 6.81
CA PHE A 362 -14.78 5.20 7.10
C PHE A 362 -15.57 5.31 5.80
N PHE A 363 -16.66 4.56 5.71
CA PHE A 363 -17.50 4.51 4.53
C PHE A 363 -18.93 4.89 4.88
N SER A 364 -19.46 5.81 4.08
CA SER A 364 -20.84 6.28 4.14
C SER A 364 -21.79 5.43 3.30
N SER A 365 -21.25 4.72 2.30
CA SER A 365 -22.02 3.89 1.39
C SER A 365 -21.24 2.63 0.99
N LEU A 366 -21.97 1.62 0.53
CA LEU A 366 -21.35 0.41 -0.03
C LEU A 366 -20.52 0.72 -1.28
N LYS A 367 -20.93 1.70 -2.09
CA LYS A 367 -20.19 2.13 -3.29
C LYS A 367 -18.79 2.63 -2.93
N GLU A 368 -18.68 3.42 -1.87
CA GLU A 368 -17.41 3.96 -1.36
C GLU A 368 -16.51 2.86 -0.77
N PHE A 369 -17.10 1.92 -0.02
CA PHE A 369 -16.36 0.77 0.50
C PHE A 369 -15.70 -0.04 -0.61
N VAL A 370 -16.43 -0.31 -1.69
CA VAL A 370 -15.87 -1.19 -2.71
C VAL A 370 -14.97 -0.48 -3.70
N SER A 371 -15.12 0.83 -3.92
CA SER A 371 -14.08 1.59 -4.65
C SER A 371 -12.71 1.54 -3.97
N GLU A 372 -12.70 1.35 -2.65
CA GLU A 372 -11.48 1.19 -1.85
C GLU A 372 -11.12 -0.28 -1.57
N SER A 373 -11.87 -1.24 -2.13
CA SER A 373 -11.63 -2.67 -1.91
C SER A 373 -10.34 -3.16 -2.57
N TYR A 374 -9.92 -4.37 -2.21
CA TYR A 374 -8.70 -5.02 -2.72
C TYR A 374 -8.81 -5.49 -4.19
N ILE A 375 -9.89 -5.17 -4.91
CA ILE A 375 -10.12 -5.56 -6.30
C ILE A 375 -10.06 -4.31 -7.18
N THR A 376 -9.10 -4.26 -8.09
CA THR A 376 -8.99 -3.23 -9.13
C THR A 376 -9.39 -3.82 -10.48
N ASN A 377 -10.10 -3.05 -11.30
CA ASN A 377 -10.52 -3.47 -12.64
C ASN A 377 -9.91 -2.53 -13.68
N GLU A 378 -8.97 -3.03 -14.48
CA GLU A 378 -8.36 -2.23 -15.53
C GLU A 378 -9.22 -2.21 -16.80
N LYS A 379 -9.32 -1.03 -17.43
CA LYS A 379 -9.99 -0.77 -18.72
C LYS A 379 -11.52 -0.84 -18.70
N ASP A 380 -12.14 -0.66 -17.54
CA ASP A 380 -13.59 -0.62 -17.43
C ASP A 380 -14.10 0.77 -17.02
N SER A 381 -14.56 1.55 -17.99
CA SER A 381 -15.02 2.94 -17.83
C SER A 381 -16.40 3.09 -17.18
N PHE A 382 -17.13 2.00 -16.89
CA PHE A 382 -18.57 2.05 -16.58
C PHE A 382 -18.95 1.96 -15.09
N GLY A 383 -17.99 2.05 -14.17
CA GLY A 383 -18.29 2.25 -12.75
C GLY A 383 -18.93 1.06 -12.02
N PHE A 384 -18.83 1.13 -10.70
CA PHE A 384 -18.85 -0.01 -9.76
C PHE A 384 -20.22 -0.72 -9.53
N LEU A 385 -21.35 -0.24 -10.07
CA LEU A 385 -22.70 -0.65 -9.67
C LEU A 385 -23.13 -2.12 -9.97
N GLY A 386 -22.23 -2.98 -10.46
CA GLY A 386 -22.50 -4.38 -10.74
C GLY A 386 -21.88 -5.40 -9.79
N PHE A 387 -20.86 -5.06 -8.98
CA PHE A 387 -20.14 -6.08 -8.20
C PHE A 387 -20.95 -6.67 -7.05
N GLY A 388 -20.77 -7.96 -6.78
CA GLY A 388 -21.23 -8.60 -5.55
C GLY A 388 -22.73 -8.88 -5.44
N ALA A 389 -23.51 -8.83 -6.53
CA ALA A 389 -24.94 -9.20 -6.50
C ALA A 389 -25.18 -10.66 -6.04
N TYR A 390 -24.16 -11.52 -6.17
CA TYR A 390 -24.25 -12.96 -5.91
C TYR A 390 -23.15 -13.56 -5.00
N SER A 391 -22.22 -12.75 -4.47
CA SER A 391 -21.15 -13.31 -3.61
C SER A 391 -21.78 -13.75 -2.30
N ASP A 392 -21.80 -15.07 -2.07
CA ASP A 392 -22.51 -15.76 -0.99
C ASP A 392 -23.76 -15.00 -0.57
N LYS A 393 -24.92 -15.28 -1.19
CA LYS A 393 -26.18 -14.48 -1.11
C LYS A 393 -26.49 -13.88 0.27
N GLU A 394 -25.98 -14.45 1.34
CA GLU A 394 -26.06 -13.95 2.70
C GLU A 394 -25.05 -12.84 3.09
N GLU A 395 -23.76 -12.90 2.73
CA GLU A 395 -22.75 -11.91 3.17
C GLU A 395 -22.98 -10.54 2.53
N MET A 396 -23.11 -10.48 1.20
CA MET A 396 -23.38 -9.20 0.53
C MET A 396 -24.77 -8.66 0.87
N ARG A 397 -25.78 -9.53 0.96
CA ARG A 397 -27.12 -9.13 1.42
C ARG A 397 -27.07 -8.55 2.82
N THR A 398 -26.28 -9.13 3.72
CA THR A 398 -26.04 -8.60 5.06
C THR A 398 -25.39 -7.22 4.98
N ARG A 399 -24.40 -6.99 4.09
CA ARG A 399 -23.83 -5.64 3.88
C ARG A 399 -24.89 -4.65 3.34
N TYR A 400 -25.67 -5.03 2.34
CA TYR A 400 -26.77 -4.21 1.80
C TYR A 400 -27.80 -3.84 2.88
N GLN A 401 -28.25 -4.82 3.68
CA GLN A 401 -29.16 -4.58 4.80
C GLN A 401 -28.53 -3.64 5.84
N ARG A 402 -27.24 -3.81 6.15
CA ARG A 402 -26.54 -2.94 7.11
C ARG A 402 -26.49 -1.48 6.64
N PHE A 403 -26.10 -1.23 5.39
CA PHE A 403 -26.03 0.13 4.84
C PHE A 403 -27.41 0.76 4.61
N TYR A 404 -28.31 0.08 3.89
CA TYR A 404 -29.54 0.70 3.37
C TYR A 404 -30.74 0.54 4.30
N GLN A 405 -30.92 -0.64 4.92
CA GLN A 405 -32.04 -0.90 5.83
C GLN A 405 -31.78 -0.32 7.23
N HIS A 406 -30.58 -0.50 7.77
CA HIS A 406 -30.26 -0.12 9.16
C HIS A 406 -29.53 1.22 9.32
N LYS A 407 -29.08 1.87 8.23
CA LYS A 407 -28.25 3.09 8.27
C LYS A 407 -27.00 2.92 9.17
N TYR A 408 -26.30 1.80 9.07
CA TYR A 408 -24.96 1.71 9.62
C TYR A 408 -23.99 2.53 8.76
N ARG A 409 -23.01 3.13 9.42
CA ARG A 409 -21.73 3.46 8.77
C ARG A 409 -20.77 2.31 8.99
N MET A 410 -19.81 2.19 8.09
CA MET A 410 -18.80 1.14 8.17
C MET A 410 -17.44 1.79 8.44
N ALA A 411 -16.67 1.20 9.33
CA ALA A 411 -15.23 1.42 9.40
C ALA A 411 -14.51 0.14 9.02
N TRP A 412 -13.44 0.26 8.25
CA TRP A 412 -12.63 -0.84 7.79
C TRP A 412 -11.20 -0.62 8.24
N THR A 413 -10.73 -1.46 9.16
CA THR A 413 -9.35 -1.44 9.64
C THR A 413 -8.60 -2.59 9.00
N LYS A 414 -7.51 -2.33 8.28
CA LYS A 414 -6.72 -3.38 7.64
C LYS A 414 -5.24 -3.28 7.97
N GLN A 415 -4.59 -4.43 8.06
CA GLN A 415 -3.16 -4.61 8.11
C GLN A 415 -2.80 -5.64 7.04
N GLN A 416 -1.89 -5.30 6.15
CA GLN A 416 -1.47 -6.19 5.08
C GLN A 416 0.06 -6.23 4.99
N VAL A 417 0.56 -7.39 4.61
CA VAL A 417 1.96 -7.67 4.31
C VAL A 417 1.98 -8.27 2.92
N ILE A 418 2.73 -7.64 2.02
CA ILE A 418 2.96 -8.13 0.67
C ILE A 418 4.41 -8.59 0.58
N TRP A 419 4.68 -9.78 0.04
CA TRP A 419 6.05 -10.20 -0.28
C TRP A 419 6.38 -10.17 -1.74
N PHE A 420 5.44 -10.55 -2.59
CA PHE A 420 5.64 -10.47 -4.01
C PHE A 420 4.32 -10.26 -4.72
N THR A 421 4.42 -9.67 -5.90
CA THR A 421 3.31 -9.60 -6.83
C THR A 421 3.53 -10.65 -7.90
N LEU A 422 2.49 -11.45 -8.16
CA LEU A 422 2.44 -12.37 -9.29
C LEU A 422 1.59 -11.75 -10.41
N ALA A 423 2.10 -11.75 -11.64
CA ALA A 423 1.42 -11.18 -12.78
C ALA A 423 1.56 -12.02 -14.05
N VAL A 424 0.58 -11.86 -14.94
CA VAL A 424 0.57 -12.39 -16.31
C VAL A 424 1.31 -11.42 -17.23
N ALA A 425 2.24 -11.93 -18.03
CA ALA A 425 2.95 -11.16 -19.03
C ALA A 425 1.98 -10.63 -20.10
N THR A 426 2.12 -9.36 -20.44
CA THR A 426 1.36 -8.74 -21.54
C THR A 426 1.91 -9.19 -22.90
N PHE A 427 3.22 -9.46 -22.99
CA PHE A 427 3.88 -9.97 -24.18
C PHE A 427 5.16 -10.79 -23.83
N PRO A 428 5.32 -12.02 -24.35
CA PRO A 428 4.29 -12.82 -25.00
C PRO A 428 3.21 -13.23 -24.00
N ALA A 429 1.95 -13.04 -24.37
CA ALA A 429 0.82 -13.45 -23.52
C ALA A 429 0.76 -14.99 -23.41
N PRO A 430 0.45 -15.56 -22.24
CA PRO A 430 0.22 -17.00 -22.10
C PRO A 430 -0.90 -17.48 -23.02
N LYS A 431 -0.76 -18.71 -23.50
CA LYS A 431 -1.79 -19.37 -24.29
C LYS A 431 -3.01 -19.67 -23.41
N LEU A 432 -4.19 -19.69 -24.03
CA LEU A 432 -5.38 -20.23 -23.40
C LEU A 432 -5.20 -21.73 -23.15
N SER A 433 -5.69 -22.21 -22.02
CA SER A 433 -5.76 -23.65 -21.74
C SER A 433 -6.61 -24.34 -22.80
N ARG A 434 -6.30 -25.60 -23.10
CA ARG A 434 -7.02 -26.37 -24.12
C ARG A 434 -8.54 -26.35 -23.90
N ILE A 435 -8.98 -26.49 -22.65
CA ILE A 435 -10.41 -26.51 -22.31
C ILE A 435 -11.03 -25.13 -22.47
N ALA A 436 -10.35 -24.07 -22.01
CA ALA A 436 -10.83 -22.69 -22.18
C ALA A 436 -10.95 -22.32 -23.65
N ASN A 437 -9.96 -22.69 -24.47
CA ASN A 437 -9.98 -22.45 -25.90
C ASN A 437 -11.15 -23.18 -26.59
N LEU A 438 -11.40 -24.44 -26.26
CA LEU A 438 -12.57 -25.17 -26.77
C LEU A 438 -13.90 -24.54 -26.34
N ALA A 439 -13.99 -24.09 -25.08
CA ALA A 439 -15.18 -23.41 -24.58
C ALA A 439 -15.44 -22.11 -25.34
N ILE A 440 -14.38 -21.32 -25.59
CA ILE A 440 -14.46 -20.10 -26.40
C ILE A 440 -14.92 -20.43 -27.82
N VAL A 441 -14.27 -21.37 -28.51
CA VAL A 441 -14.64 -21.79 -29.89
C VAL A 441 -16.09 -22.28 -29.96
N GLY A 442 -16.62 -22.89 -28.90
CA GLY A 442 -18.01 -23.33 -28.81
C GLY A 442 -19.04 -22.20 -28.58
N LEU A 443 -18.60 -20.98 -28.27
CA LEU A 443 -19.50 -19.83 -28.09
C LEU A 443 -20.04 -19.33 -29.43
N PRO A 444 -21.30 -18.86 -29.47
CA PRO A 444 -21.85 -18.14 -30.62
C PRO A 444 -21.00 -16.92 -30.99
N THR A 445 -20.90 -16.62 -32.29
CA THR A 445 -20.15 -15.46 -32.80
C THR A 445 -20.94 -14.14 -32.74
N THR A 446 -22.21 -14.19 -32.34
CA THR A 446 -23.08 -13.04 -32.11
C THR A 446 -23.82 -13.23 -30.79
N PHE A 447 -24.15 -12.11 -30.14
CA PHE A 447 -24.90 -12.13 -28.88
C PHE A 447 -26.34 -11.64 -29.09
N ASP A 448 -27.32 -12.43 -28.63
CA ASP A 448 -28.71 -12.01 -28.53
C ASP A 448 -29.30 -12.47 -27.19
N ALA A 449 -29.70 -11.50 -26.36
CA ALA A 449 -30.22 -11.69 -25.01
C ALA A 449 -31.50 -12.54 -24.96
N ASN A 450 -32.30 -12.59 -26.03
CA ASN A 450 -33.58 -13.30 -26.07
C ASN A 450 -33.49 -14.68 -26.74
N SER A 451 -32.27 -15.15 -27.03
CA SER A 451 -32.04 -16.42 -27.73
C SER A 451 -31.28 -17.44 -26.87
N THR A 452 -31.24 -18.68 -27.33
CA THR A 452 -30.40 -19.75 -26.76
C THR A 452 -28.90 -19.44 -26.81
N SER A 453 -28.48 -18.38 -27.52
CA SER A 453 -27.10 -17.90 -27.50
C SER A 453 -26.69 -17.41 -26.10
N TYR A 454 -27.59 -16.72 -25.39
CA TYR A 454 -27.33 -16.22 -24.03
C TYR A 454 -27.06 -17.36 -23.04
N GLU A 455 -27.79 -18.47 -23.14
CA GLU A 455 -27.58 -19.63 -22.26
C GLU A 455 -26.16 -20.19 -22.37
N LYS A 456 -25.58 -20.21 -23.58
CA LYS A 456 -24.19 -20.64 -23.79
C LYS A 456 -23.18 -19.67 -23.18
N PHE A 457 -23.41 -18.36 -23.31
CA PHE A 457 -22.58 -17.36 -22.63
C PHE A 457 -22.71 -17.49 -21.11
N GLN A 458 -23.91 -17.72 -20.59
CA GLN A 458 -24.12 -17.91 -19.16
C GLN A 458 -23.36 -19.13 -18.63
N GLN A 459 -23.44 -20.28 -19.31
CA GLN A 459 -22.65 -21.47 -18.96
C GLN A 459 -21.14 -21.19 -18.96
N PHE A 460 -20.67 -20.41 -19.93
CA PHE A 460 -19.28 -19.97 -19.99
C PHE A 460 -18.90 -19.10 -18.78
N PHE A 461 -19.71 -18.10 -18.45
CA PHE A 461 -19.47 -17.23 -17.29
C PHE A 461 -19.62 -17.96 -15.95
N ASP A 462 -20.47 -18.98 -15.87
CA ASP A 462 -20.60 -19.83 -14.69
C ASP A 462 -19.31 -20.64 -14.45
N ALA A 463 -18.67 -21.11 -15.52
CA ALA A 463 -17.42 -21.88 -15.47
C ALA A 463 -16.18 -21.00 -15.26
N TYR A 464 -16.07 -19.88 -15.97
CA TYR A 464 -14.86 -19.06 -16.05
C TYR A 464 -14.99 -17.66 -15.46
N GLY A 465 -16.17 -17.27 -14.98
CA GLY A 465 -16.42 -15.89 -14.54
C GLY A 465 -16.45 -14.92 -15.71
N THR A 466 -16.43 -13.63 -15.42
CA THR A 466 -16.49 -12.57 -16.45
C THR A 466 -15.15 -11.88 -16.66
N HIS A 467 -14.24 -12.01 -15.70
CA HIS A 467 -12.92 -11.41 -15.70
C HIS A 467 -11.85 -12.49 -15.53
N ILE A 468 -10.62 -12.14 -15.79
CA ILE A 468 -9.43 -12.91 -15.47
C ILE A 468 -8.59 -12.12 -14.46
N VAL A 469 -8.00 -12.80 -13.49
CA VAL A 469 -7.00 -12.21 -12.59
C VAL A 469 -5.67 -12.13 -13.35
N VAL A 470 -5.26 -10.92 -13.73
CA VAL A 470 -4.00 -10.71 -14.46
C VAL A 470 -2.84 -10.40 -13.52
N ARG A 471 -3.12 -9.90 -12.32
CA ARG A 471 -2.11 -9.60 -11.31
C ARG A 471 -2.69 -9.73 -9.90
N SER A 472 -1.87 -10.15 -8.96
CA SER A 472 -2.26 -10.28 -7.55
C SER A 472 -1.06 -10.08 -6.63
N ASP A 473 -1.26 -9.33 -5.55
CA ASP A 473 -0.28 -9.26 -4.47
C ASP A 473 -0.45 -10.47 -3.56
N ILE A 474 0.68 -11.14 -3.30
CA ILE A 474 0.76 -12.37 -2.52
C ILE A 474 1.41 -12.06 -1.17
N GLY A 475 0.72 -12.47 -0.10
CA GLY A 475 1.15 -12.24 1.27
C GLY A 475 0.06 -12.55 2.27
N GLY A 476 -0.26 -11.61 3.17
CA GLY A 476 -1.31 -11.80 4.16
C GLY A 476 -2.01 -10.50 4.50
N MET A 477 -3.32 -10.61 4.74
CA MET A 477 -4.18 -9.49 5.07
C MET A 477 -5.08 -9.87 6.25
N LEU A 478 -4.98 -9.06 7.29
CA LEU A 478 -5.86 -9.07 8.45
C LEU A 478 -6.74 -7.83 8.33
N TRP A 479 -8.05 -7.99 8.36
CA TRP A 479 -8.94 -6.84 8.39
C TRP A 479 -10.13 -7.04 9.31
N ALA A 480 -10.64 -5.90 9.77
CA ALA A 480 -11.80 -5.78 10.61
C ALA A 480 -12.79 -4.81 9.98
N GLU A 481 -14.07 -5.18 10.01
CA GLU A 481 -15.18 -4.35 9.59
C GLU A 481 -16.07 -4.05 10.80
N ASP A 482 -16.18 -2.78 11.16
CA ASP A 482 -17.11 -2.29 12.18
C ASP A 482 -18.30 -1.62 11.51
N TYR A 483 -19.50 -2.10 11.81
CA TYR A 483 -20.75 -1.47 11.40
C TYR A 483 -21.36 -0.81 12.63
N PHE A 484 -21.47 0.52 12.63
CA PHE A 484 -21.95 1.26 13.80
C PHE A 484 -23.03 2.25 13.40
N GLU A 485 -24.03 2.43 14.26
CA GLU A 485 -25.25 3.18 13.94
C GLU A 485 -24.87 4.59 13.48
N SER A 486 -25.42 5.06 12.35
CA SER A 486 -25.08 6.39 11.83
C SER A 486 -25.38 7.54 12.81
N CYS A 487 -26.34 7.36 13.73
CA CYS A 487 -26.61 8.31 14.81
C CYS A 487 -25.43 8.47 15.79
N LEU A 488 -24.51 7.51 15.89
CA LEU A 488 -23.31 7.68 16.72
C LEU A 488 -22.43 8.83 16.21
N ILE A 489 -22.29 9.03 14.89
CA ILE A 489 -21.49 10.14 14.35
C ILE A 489 -22.13 11.51 14.62
N THR A 490 -23.45 11.56 14.78
CA THR A 490 -24.15 12.80 15.14
C THR A 490 -23.96 13.16 16.62
N LYS A 491 -23.71 12.17 17.49
CA LYS A 491 -23.51 12.35 18.92
C LYS A 491 -22.03 12.42 19.32
N LEU A 492 -21.18 11.71 18.58
CA LEU A 492 -19.78 11.45 18.90
C LEU A 492 -18.93 11.76 17.66
N THR A 493 -17.75 12.33 17.88
CA THR A 493 -16.85 12.63 16.75
C THR A 493 -16.30 11.35 16.12
N GLU A 494 -16.04 11.35 14.82
CA GLU A 494 -15.41 10.22 14.11
C GLU A 494 -14.10 9.75 14.78
N GLN A 495 -13.29 10.67 15.27
CA GLN A 495 -12.07 10.33 16.02
C GLN A 495 -12.33 9.62 17.34
N TRP A 496 -13.46 9.89 18.01
CA TRP A 496 -13.86 9.12 19.19
C TRP A 496 -14.16 7.68 18.80
N ILE A 497 -14.91 7.48 17.72
CA ILE A 497 -15.22 6.15 17.16
C ILE A 497 -13.93 5.44 16.74
N ARG A 498 -13.01 6.12 16.05
CA ARG A 498 -11.69 5.58 15.69
C ARG A 498 -10.90 5.12 16.92
N ARG A 499 -10.97 5.83 18.05
CA ARG A 499 -10.34 5.38 19.31
C ARG A 499 -10.98 4.12 19.87
N GLU A 500 -12.30 3.98 19.80
CA GLU A 500 -13.00 2.77 20.24
C GLU A 500 -12.65 1.55 19.37
N ILE A 501 -12.52 1.78 18.06
CA ILE A 501 -12.03 0.77 17.10
C ILE A 501 -10.58 0.39 17.44
N ILE A 502 -9.69 1.36 17.65
CA ILE A 502 -8.28 1.08 18.03
C ILE A 502 -8.20 0.29 19.36
N LYS A 503 -9.05 0.60 20.35
CA LYS A 503 -9.14 -0.20 21.59
C LYS A 503 -9.58 -1.63 21.31
N ARG A 504 -10.55 -1.83 20.41
CA ARG A 504 -11.04 -3.16 20.01
C ARG A 504 -9.95 -3.98 19.32
N TYR A 505 -9.19 -3.34 18.43
CA TYR A 505 -8.13 -3.97 17.62
C TYR A 505 -6.72 -3.59 18.08
N TRP A 506 -6.52 -3.44 19.40
CA TRP A 506 -5.22 -3.06 19.95
C TRP A 506 -4.11 -4.03 19.53
N PHE A 507 -4.47 -5.31 19.31
CA PHE A 507 -3.58 -6.36 18.84
C PHE A 507 -3.19 -6.23 17.35
N PHE A 508 -3.83 -5.38 16.55
CA PHE A 508 -3.38 -5.03 15.18
C PHE A 508 -2.10 -4.17 15.20
N GLY A 509 -1.56 -3.84 16.38
CA GLY A 509 -0.20 -3.33 16.54
C GLY A 509 0.00 -1.86 16.21
N THR A 510 -1.06 -1.06 16.21
CA THR A 510 -1.06 0.27 15.57
C THR A 510 -0.24 1.35 16.27
N THR A 511 0.28 1.14 17.49
CA THR A 511 1.29 2.04 18.08
C THR A 511 2.11 1.38 19.18
N ARG A 512 3.44 1.58 19.15
CA ARG A 512 4.36 1.38 20.32
C ARG A 512 3.99 2.24 21.55
N ALA A 513 2.95 3.08 21.46
CA ALA A 513 2.53 4.03 22.48
C ALA A 513 1.45 3.50 23.43
N ILE A 514 0.86 2.33 23.16
CA ILE A 514 0.03 1.64 24.15
C ILE A 514 0.96 0.70 24.91
N THR A 515 1.72 1.25 25.85
CA THR A 515 2.37 0.44 26.87
C THR A 515 1.28 -0.42 27.55
N GLU A 516 1.62 -1.68 27.83
CA GLU A 516 0.76 -2.76 28.36
C GLU A 516 -0.03 -2.42 29.64
N THR A 517 0.12 -1.23 30.20
CA THR A 517 -0.38 -0.88 31.53
C THR A 517 -1.79 -0.32 31.56
N ASN A 518 -2.47 -0.05 30.43
CA ASN A 518 -3.88 0.36 30.43
C ASN A 518 -4.64 -0.09 29.18
N HIS A 519 -4.91 -1.38 29.06
CA HIS A 519 -5.91 -1.91 28.12
C HIS A 519 -7.29 -1.39 28.50
N LYS A 520 -7.67 -0.21 27.99
CA LYS A 520 -9.01 0.34 28.21
C LYS A 520 -10.01 -0.48 27.40
N GLU A 521 -10.97 -1.10 28.08
CA GLU A 521 -12.09 -1.76 27.44
C GLU A 521 -12.82 -0.78 26.49
N VAL A 522 -13.33 -1.33 25.40
CA VAL A 522 -14.23 -0.61 24.50
C VAL A 522 -15.44 -0.16 25.33
N SER A 523 -15.83 1.10 25.20
CA SER A 523 -16.96 1.67 25.91
C SER A 523 -18.23 0.88 25.65
N LYS A 524 -19.04 0.70 26.70
CA LYS A 524 -20.34 0.04 26.61
C LYS A 524 -21.25 0.70 25.57
N GLU A 525 -21.15 2.02 25.42
CA GLU A 525 -21.90 2.77 24.40
C GLU A 525 -21.53 2.33 22.98
N TYR A 526 -20.23 2.21 22.66
CA TYR A 526 -19.82 1.73 21.34
C TYR A 526 -20.14 0.24 21.15
N GLN A 527 -19.93 -0.60 22.17
CA GLN A 527 -20.26 -2.04 22.11
C GLN A 527 -21.74 -2.29 21.81
N GLU A 528 -22.65 -1.55 22.44
CA GLU A 528 -24.10 -1.75 22.27
C GLU A 528 -24.61 -1.25 20.90
N ASN A 529 -23.87 -0.34 20.25
CA ASN A 529 -24.27 0.34 19.01
C ASN A 529 -23.36 0.01 17.81
N SER A 530 -22.48 -0.98 17.93
CA SER A 530 -21.63 -1.48 16.85
C SER A 530 -21.73 -2.99 16.72
N LEU A 531 -21.55 -3.46 15.49
CA LEU A 531 -21.32 -4.85 15.12
C LEU A 531 -19.93 -4.92 14.53
N PHE A 532 -19.22 -6.03 14.72
CA PHE A 532 -17.93 -6.21 14.09
C PHE A 532 -17.73 -7.60 13.54
N GLN A 533 -16.88 -7.68 12.53
CA GLN A 533 -16.36 -8.93 12.00
C GLN A 533 -14.88 -8.76 11.67
N MET A 534 -14.12 -9.83 11.83
CA MET A 534 -12.70 -9.88 11.51
C MET A 534 -12.46 -11.04 10.56
N LYS A 535 -11.59 -10.84 9.59
CA LYS A 535 -11.18 -11.85 8.62
C LYS A 535 -9.67 -11.82 8.45
N ILE A 536 -9.12 -12.98 8.15
CA ILE A 536 -7.69 -13.21 7.98
C ILE A 536 -7.51 -13.98 6.68
N ILE A 537 -6.64 -13.51 5.81
CA ILE A 537 -6.17 -14.20 4.61
C ILE A 537 -4.65 -14.30 4.71
N GLY A 538 -4.10 -15.48 4.43
CA GLY A 538 -2.66 -15.75 4.58
C GLY A 538 -2.21 -15.91 6.04
N GLY A 539 -1.10 -16.62 6.23
CA GLY A 539 -0.54 -17.00 7.53
C GLY A 539 -1.32 -18.08 8.26
N LEU A 540 -0.97 -18.32 9.52
CA LEU A 540 -1.64 -19.31 10.37
C LEU A 540 -2.76 -18.64 11.19
N PRO A 541 -4.05 -18.98 10.95
CA PRO A 541 -5.18 -18.35 11.64
C PRO A 541 -5.18 -18.57 13.16
N SER A 542 -4.59 -19.67 13.63
CA SER A 542 -4.56 -20.06 15.04
C SER A 542 -3.71 -19.15 15.94
N ILE A 543 -2.89 -18.27 15.37
CA ILE A 543 -1.96 -17.41 16.11
C ILE A 543 -2.60 -16.06 16.48
N VAL A 544 -3.72 -15.69 15.84
CA VAL A 544 -4.54 -14.53 16.21
C VAL A 544 -5.53 -14.97 17.29
N PRO A 545 -5.52 -14.37 18.51
CA PRO A 545 -5.35 -12.94 18.76
C PRO A 545 -4.12 -12.56 19.61
N LEU A 546 -3.08 -13.41 19.68
CA LEU A 546 -2.03 -13.26 20.69
C LEU A 546 -1.19 -11.99 20.52
N THR A 547 -0.85 -11.60 19.28
CA THR A 547 -0.50 -10.24 18.81
C THR A 547 -0.42 -10.28 17.29
N GLY A 548 -0.86 -9.24 16.56
CA GLY A 548 -0.72 -9.16 15.09
C GLY A 548 0.72 -9.29 14.61
N TYR A 549 1.69 -9.01 15.48
CA TYR A 549 3.13 -9.20 15.24
C TYR A 549 3.53 -10.68 15.10
N ASN A 550 2.88 -11.60 15.80
CA ASN A 550 3.20 -13.03 15.72
C ASN A 550 2.60 -13.70 14.46
N TRP A 551 1.54 -13.12 13.89
CA TRP A 551 0.95 -13.61 12.64
C TRP A 551 1.85 -13.28 11.45
N ILE A 552 2.48 -12.09 11.40
CA ILE A 552 3.30 -11.63 10.28
C ILE A 552 4.37 -12.65 9.84
N PRO A 553 5.23 -13.20 10.74
CA PRO A 553 6.22 -14.21 10.35
C PRO A 553 5.62 -15.46 9.72
N THR A 554 4.40 -15.84 10.13
CA THR A 554 3.74 -17.07 9.66
C THR A 554 3.11 -16.92 8.30
N ILE A 555 2.89 -15.68 7.88
CA ILE A 555 2.47 -15.41 6.52
C ILE A 555 3.49 -16.13 5.63
N LYS A 556 4.82 -16.03 5.89
CA LYS A 556 5.93 -16.56 5.06
C LYS A 556 5.73 -17.97 4.55
N ASP A 557 5.27 -18.82 5.45
CA ASP A 557 5.09 -20.25 5.19
C ASP A 557 3.72 -20.56 4.55
N ASN A 558 2.78 -19.62 4.61
CA ASN A 558 1.41 -19.74 4.10
C ASN A 558 0.89 -18.42 3.46
N PRO A 559 1.54 -17.90 2.40
CA PRO A 559 1.03 -16.72 1.69
C PRO A 559 -0.33 -16.99 1.04
N SER A 560 -1.07 -15.92 0.80
CA SER A 560 -2.30 -15.96 0.03
C SER A 560 -2.44 -14.71 -0.85
N PRO A 561 -3.17 -14.80 -1.97
CA PRO A 561 -3.60 -13.65 -2.75
C PRO A 561 -4.43 -12.68 -1.89
N ILE A 562 -3.98 -11.43 -1.76
CA ILE A 562 -4.64 -10.41 -0.94
C ILE A 562 -5.21 -9.25 -1.73
N THR A 563 -4.70 -9.01 -2.94
CA THR A 563 -5.27 -8.06 -3.91
C THR A 563 -5.46 -8.71 -5.26
N TYR A 564 -6.40 -8.21 -6.05
CA TYR A 564 -6.65 -8.69 -7.40
C TYR A 564 -6.71 -7.52 -8.37
N GLN A 565 -6.01 -7.67 -9.48
CA GLN A 565 -6.17 -6.84 -10.66
C GLN A 565 -6.83 -7.68 -11.73
N LEU A 566 -8.01 -7.22 -12.15
CA LEU A 566 -8.90 -7.93 -13.04
C LEU A 566 -8.90 -7.28 -14.42
N GLN A 567 -9.09 -8.13 -15.44
CA GLN A 567 -9.31 -7.71 -16.81
C GLN A 567 -10.50 -8.50 -17.39
N PRO A 568 -11.40 -7.90 -18.19
CA PRO A 568 -12.51 -8.65 -18.79
C PRO A 568 -12.04 -9.77 -19.72
N ILE A 569 -12.65 -10.96 -19.67
CA ILE A 569 -12.15 -12.14 -20.43
C ILE A 569 -12.09 -11.89 -21.94
N TYR A 570 -13.03 -11.10 -22.49
CA TYR A 570 -13.04 -10.78 -23.93
C TYR A 570 -11.77 -10.09 -24.42
N THR A 571 -10.96 -9.50 -23.55
CA THR A 571 -9.69 -8.87 -23.95
C THR A 571 -8.59 -9.88 -24.26
N LEU A 572 -8.74 -11.14 -23.82
CA LEU A 572 -7.81 -12.22 -24.17
C LEU A 572 -7.98 -12.69 -25.63
N LEU A 573 -9.10 -12.32 -26.25
CA LEU A 573 -9.42 -12.71 -27.62
C LEU A 573 -8.84 -11.73 -28.63
N PRO A 574 -8.39 -12.21 -29.81
CA PRO A 574 -8.06 -11.33 -30.93
C PRO A 574 -9.31 -10.55 -31.37
N GLN A 575 -9.10 -9.46 -32.13
CA GLN A 575 -10.22 -8.71 -32.70
C GLN A 575 -11.05 -9.63 -33.62
N GLY A 576 -12.38 -9.55 -33.51
CA GLY A 576 -13.29 -10.39 -34.29
C GLY A 576 -14.69 -10.46 -33.69
N THR A 577 -15.58 -11.16 -34.38
CA THR A 577 -17.01 -11.29 -34.02
C THR A 577 -17.19 -11.96 -32.67
N GLN A 578 -16.43 -13.02 -32.39
CA GLN A 578 -16.48 -13.74 -31.11
C GLN A 578 -16.10 -12.88 -29.91
N ARG A 579 -15.10 -12.00 -30.06
CA ARG A 579 -14.72 -11.03 -29.03
C ARG A 579 -15.83 -10.03 -28.77
N GLU A 580 -16.43 -9.47 -29.83
CA GLU A 580 -17.52 -8.51 -29.69
C GLU A 580 -18.77 -9.15 -29.08
N ALA A 581 -19.10 -10.40 -29.45
CA ALA A 581 -20.20 -11.14 -28.84
C ALA A 581 -19.98 -11.37 -27.33
N LEU A 582 -18.78 -11.83 -26.93
CA LEU A 582 -18.47 -12.02 -25.52
C LEU A 582 -18.48 -10.70 -24.73
N LYS A 583 -18.02 -9.61 -25.34
CA LYS A 583 -18.06 -8.26 -24.79
C LYS A 583 -19.50 -7.76 -24.59
N GLN A 584 -20.37 -7.93 -25.58
CA GLN A 584 -21.79 -7.60 -25.49
C GLN A 584 -22.48 -8.42 -24.39
N ALA A 585 -22.23 -9.73 -24.33
CA ALA A 585 -22.77 -10.61 -23.29
C ALA A 585 -22.32 -10.18 -21.88
N THR A 586 -21.05 -9.80 -21.73
CA THR A 586 -20.50 -9.29 -20.46
C THR A 586 -21.21 -8.00 -20.03
N PHE A 587 -21.42 -7.06 -20.96
CA PHE A 587 -22.13 -5.81 -20.67
C PHE A 587 -23.61 -6.04 -20.34
N TYR A 588 -24.28 -6.94 -21.06
CA TYR A 588 -25.66 -7.31 -20.78
C TYR A 588 -25.82 -7.88 -19.36
N LEU A 589 -24.99 -8.86 -18.98
CA LEU A 589 -24.99 -9.41 -17.62
C LEU A 589 -24.81 -8.32 -16.56
N ARG A 590 -23.85 -7.43 -16.76
CA ARG A 590 -23.59 -6.35 -15.81
C ARG A 590 -24.78 -5.41 -15.66
N SER A 591 -25.42 -5.02 -16.76
CA SER A 591 -26.60 -4.14 -16.72
C SER A 591 -27.75 -4.79 -15.97
N THR A 592 -27.97 -6.09 -16.21
CA THR A 592 -28.99 -6.90 -15.52
C THR A 592 -28.70 -7.00 -14.02
N MET A 593 -27.45 -7.25 -13.64
CA MET A 593 -27.04 -7.35 -12.23
C MET A 593 -27.17 -6.00 -11.51
N ALA A 594 -26.73 -4.91 -12.14
CA ALA A 594 -26.87 -3.57 -11.59
C ALA A 594 -28.34 -3.18 -11.38
N ASN A 595 -29.22 -3.49 -12.35
CA ASN A 595 -30.66 -3.27 -12.20
C ASN A 595 -31.25 -4.08 -11.04
N THR A 596 -30.87 -5.36 -10.93
CA THR A 596 -31.31 -6.24 -9.84
C THR A 596 -30.89 -5.69 -8.47
N SER A 597 -29.64 -5.22 -8.34
CA SER A 597 -29.15 -4.60 -7.12
C SER A 597 -29.89 -3.30 -6.79
N ASN A 598 -30.16 -2.44 -7.78
CA ASN A 598 -30.92 -1.20 -7.58
C ASN A 598 -32.34 -1.46 -7.08
N ILE A 599 -33.05 -2.42 -7.68
CA ILE A 599 -34.39 -2.83 -7.23
C ILE A 599 -34.34 -3.32 -5.77
N TYR A 600 -33.32 -4.10 -5.43
CA TYR A 600 -33.15 -4.58 -4.06
C TYR A 600 -32.86 -3.45 -3.06
N ILE A 601 -32.00 -2.49 -3.42
CA ILE A 601 -31.72 -1.30 -2.60
C ILE A 601 -33.00 -0.49 -2.38
N GLN A 602 -33.75 -0.19 -3.45
CA GLN A 602 -35.02 0.55 -3.38
C GLN A 602 -36.02 -0.13 -2.46
N ARG A 603 -36.12 -1.46 -2.53
CA ARG A 603 -36.94 -2.25 -1.61
C ARG A 603 -36.48 -2.05 -0.16
N LEU A 604 -35.20 -2.20 0.16
CA LEU A 604 -34.69 -2.00 1.52
C LEU A 604 -34.95 -0.59 2.05
N GLU A 605 -34.86 0.43 1.20
CA GLU A 605 -35.13 1.81 1.58
C GLU A 605 -36.62 2.08 1.81
N SER A 606 -37.50 1.44 1.04
CA SER A 606 -38.96 1.49 1.24
C SER A 606 -39.37 0.80 2.54
N GLU A 607 -38.85 -0.40 2.82
CA GLU A 607 -39.07 -1.15 4.07
C GLU A 607 -38.59 -0.37 5.30
N ARG A 608 -37.54 0.44 5.14
CA ARG A 608 -37.08 1.35 6.19
C ARG A 608 -38.05 2.51 6.40
N SER A 609 -38.53 3.11 5.32
CA SER A 609 -39.39 4.31 5.38
C SER A 609 -40.77 4.01 5.96
N SER A 610 -41.21 2.75 5.93
CA SER A 610 -42.44 2.28 6.59
C SER A 610 -42.28 1.96 8.09
N LEU A 611 -41.06 2.02 8.65
CA LEU A 611 -40.84 1.84 10.09
C LEU A 611 -41.21 3.12 10.87
N PRO A 612 -41.96 3.02 11.98
CA PRO A 612 -42.42 4.19 12.74
C PRO A 612 -41.24 5.00 13.31
N LEU A 613 -41.32 6.34 13.13
CA LEU A 613 -40.31 7.35 13.45
C LEU A 613 -39.63 7.30 14.84
N PRO A 614 -40.25 6.82 15.94
CA PRO A 614 -39.55 6.70 17.22
C PRO A 614 -38.36 5.69 17.18
N GLN A 615 -38.43 4.70 16.29
CA GLN A 615 -37.42 3.62 16.19
C GLN A 615 -36.08 4.03 15.55
N LEU A 616 -35.92 5.31 15.17
CA LEU A 616 -34.73 5.87 14.53
C LEU A 616 -33.75 6.55 15.50
N GLN A 617 -34.08 6.65 16.79
CA GLN A 617 -33.13 7.13 17.80
C GLN A 617 -32.36 5.96 18.43
N CYS A 618 -31.01 6.09 18.50
CA CYS A 618 -30.07 5.18 19.17
C CYS A 618 -30.56 4.67 20.56
N THR A 619 -31.43 5.41 21.24
CA THR A 619 -31.98 5.13 22.59
C THR A 619 -33.12 4.11 22.63
N GLU A 620 -34.00 4.04 21.63
CA GLU A 620 -35.18 3.15 21.67
C GLU A 620 -34.89 1.70 21.27
N ARG A 621 -33.98 1.48 20.30
CA ARG A 621 -33.52 0.12 19.93
C ARG A 621 -32.81 -0.61 21.08
N ARG A 622 -32.21 0.13 22.02
CA ARG A 622 -31.55 -0.38 23.25
C ARG A 622 -32.49 -1.22 24.13
N ARG A 623 -33.79 -0.89 24.15
CA ARG A 623 -34.80 -1.63 24.94
C ARG A 623 -35.26 -2.94 24.28
N ARG A 624 -35.20 -3.04 22.96
CA ARG A 624 -35.63 -4.23 22.20
C ARG A 624 -34.52 -5.30 22.09
N ARG A 625 -33.25 -4.91 21.87
CA ARG A 625 -32.13 -5.87 21.83
C ARG A 625 -31.90 -6.60 23.16
N LYS A 626 -32.08 -5.93 24.30
CA LYS A 626 -32.06 -6.58 25.62
C LYS A 626 -33.15 -7.65 25.79
N ARG A 627 -34.27 -7.57 25.06
CA ARG A 627 -35.31 -8.60 25.07
C ARG A 627 -35.00 -9.79 24.15
N LEU A 628 -34.24 -9.58 23.07
CA LEU A 628 -33.87 -10.62 22.09
C LEU A 628 -32.54 -11.33 22.41
N ALA A 629 -31.61 -10.68 23.12
CA ALA A 629 -30.35 -11.31 23.56
C ALA A 629 -30.56 -12.40 24.63
N ASN A 630 -31.71 -12.41 25.30
CA ASN A 630 -32.09 -13.48 26.24
C ASN A 630 -32.54 -14.78 25.56
N THR A 631 -32.49 -14.88 24.22
CA THR A 631 -33.04 -16.03 23.47
C THR A 631 -32.10 -16.65 22.43
N ASN A 632 -30.80 -16.31 22.35
CA ASN A 632 -29.91 -16.90 21.34
C ASN A 632 -28.46 -17.13 21.84
N PRO A 633 -27.94 -18.38 21.89
CA PRO A 633 -26.70 -18.72 22.60
C PRO A 633 -25.39 -18.71 21.77
N PHE A 634 -25.40 -18.27 20.51
CA PHE A 634 -24.21 -18.27 19.66
C PHE A 634 -23.55 -16.89 19.55
N SER A 635 -22.81 -16.50 20.60
CA SER A 635 -21.74 -15.51 20.48
C SER A 635 -20.47 -16.11 21.09
N LEU A 636 -19.37 -16.16 20.34
CA LEU A 636 -18.07 -16.57 20.87
C LEU A 636 -17.66 -15.56 21.97
N ASP A 637 -17.82 -15.98 23.21
CA ASP A 637 -17.42 -15.22 24.38
C ASP A 637 -15.90 -15.33 24.57
N LEU A 638 -15.17 -14.33 24.05
CA LEU A 638 -13.72 -14.20 24.21
C LEU A 638 -13.28 -14.16 25.68
N THR A 639 -14.19 -13.93 26.62
CA THR A 639 -13.95 -13.97 28.07
C THR A 639 -13.68 -15.40 28.56
N ASN A 640 -14.27 -16.42 27.93
CA ASN A 640 -14.06 -17.83 28.29
C ASN A 640 -12.76 -18.42 27.72
N ALA A 641 -12.29 -17.93 26.56
CA ALA A 641 -10.98 -18.31 26.02
C ALA A 641 -9.84 -17.90 26.97
N ARG A 642 -9.98 -16.76 27.65
CA ARG A 642 -9.02 -16.25 28.63
C ARG A 642 -8.96 -17.09 29.90
N LYS A 643 -10.11 -17.59 30.40
CA LYS A 643 -10.17 -18.49 31.56
C LYS A 643 -9.58 -19.88 31.28
N LYS A 644 -9.75 -20.38 30.05
CA LYS A 644 -9.23 -21.70 29.64
C LYS A 644 -7.73 -21.71 29.38
N LEU A 645 -7.11 -20.57 29.05
CA LEU A 645 -5.66 -20.44 28.90
C LEU A 645 -4.93 -20.25 30.24
N CYS A 646 -5.54 -19.53 31.20
CA CYS A 646 -4.96 -19.42 32.54
C CYS A 646 -4.93 -20.77 33.30
N SER A 647 -5.80 -21.73 32.97
CA SER A 647 -5.77 -23.07 33.56
C SER A 647 -4.75 -24.01 32.92
N ILE A 648 -4.21 -23.69 31.73
CA ILE A 648 -3.23 -24.53 31.00
C ILE A 648 -1.79 -24.08 31.27
N ILE A 649 -1.58 -22.83 31.67
CA ILE A 649 -0.26 -22.29 32.03
C ILE A 649 0.03 -22.47 33.54
N GLY A 650 -0.96 -22.93 34.31
CA GLY A 650 -0.86 -23.24 35.75
C GLY A 650 -0.91 -24.73 36.07
N SER A 651 -0.44 -25.61 35.18
CA SER A 651 -0.31 -27.07 35.39
C SER A 651 0.98 -27.60 34.80
#